data_AF-A0A0Q8UPF5-F1
#
_entry.id   AF-A0A0Q8UPF5-F1
#
_cell.length_a   1.000
_cell.length_b   1.000
_cell.length_c   1.000
_cell.angle_alpha   90.00
_cell.angle_beta   90.00
_cell.angle_gamma   90.00
#
_symmetry.space_group_name_H-M   'P 1'
#
loop_
_entity.id
_entity.type
_entity.pdbx_description
1 polymer ?
#
loop_
_entity_poly.entity_id
_entity_poly.type
_entity_poly.pdbx_seq_one_letter_code
_entity_poly.pdbx_strand_id
1 'polypeptide(L)'
;MPARRTTTAAIVGLTLAALVLAAPGGAAGIAPNATSVHFTASGDYGTSANATAVLAGIGALHPDLHLAVGDLSYGAVGDEQSWCDSVTQAVGAGFPFELVSGNHESSGQNGNINDFGACLPNQLPGAVGTYGRQYYVDVPQGAPLVRFLMISPGLPFADGTWTYNAGTSHYAWTAAAIDGARAANIPWVVVGMHKPCLSMGQYACEAGADLMNLLVGKRVDLVVTGHEHLYQRTNQLAIGGACSAIVPGAYSASCVSDSDASMVKGAGTVFATVGTGGNGLYNINAADPEANYFGAESGANLTPTYGSLDVTATATQLSASFVRAAGGNFADSFTIAPSGGGGNQPPTASFTNTCTDLACSFNGAASSDPDGTISTFAWDFGDGATGTGGTASHTYPAAGTYTARLTVTDNGGASGTTTKTFAVTAPPPPAGSLATDGFDRVIANGWGTAPTGGPWTVAGSASLYSVGSSAGFIQLPAGSGGTTRLAGVNSANTDLRLNISVDKLPSSGNVYISLSGRRVVTTGSYQAKVIVSSVGKVTMQLVRVDPNGGAEVVLQSSVALTGTYVAGTKLAVRLRVTGTSPTLIQARAWPDGTTEPTTWQRSITDTISGMQAPGGLAITGYLSGGVANAPVVMAVDDLVAVTP
;
A
#
# COMPACT_ATOMS: atom_id res chain seq x y z
N MET A 1 -63.35 38.07 -66.02
CA MET A 1 -63.00 37.30 -67.24
C MET A 1 -61.66 37.80 -67.76
N PRO A 2 -60.80 36.94 -68.35
CA PRO A 2 -59.55 36.48 -67.73
C PRO A 2 -58.27 37.07 -68.36
N ALA A 3 -57.12 36.92 -67.68
CA ALA A 3 -55.91 36.31 -68.27
C ALA A 3 -54.79 36.18 -67.22
N ARG A 4 -54.25 34.96 -67.09
CA ARG A 4 -53.03 34.60 -66.35
C ARG A 4 -51.80 35.27 -66.97
N ARG A 5 -50.82 35.65 -66.15
CA ARG A 5 -49.38 35.41 -66.39
C ARG A 5 -48.63 35.35 -65.06
N THR A 6 -47.77 34.35 -64.97
CA THR A 6 -46.88 33.95 -63.86
C THR A 6 -45.70 34.90 -63.69
N THR A 7 -45.35 35.21 -62.43
CA THR A 7 -44.04 35.78 -62.06
C THR A 7 -43.50 35.12 -60.80
N THR A 8 -42.22 34.79 -60.87
CA THR A 8 -41.39 34.05 -59.93
C THR A 8 -41.15 34.82 -58.63
N ALA A 9 -41.26 34.14 -57.49
CA ALA A 9 -41.01 34.71 -56.16
C ALA A 9 -39.51 34.70 -55.81
N ALA A 10 -39.01 35.83 -55.29
CA ALA A 10 -37.76 35.91 -54.55
C ALA A 10 -38.09 36.29 -53.10
N ILE A 11 -37.70 35.42 -52.17
CA ILE A 11 -37.88 35.59 -50.72
C ILE A 11 -36.65 36.32 -50.19
N VAL A 12 -36.86 37.50 -49.59
CA VAL A 12 -35.88 38.17 -48.72
C VAL A 12 -36.45 38.15 -47.32
N GLY A 13 -35.87 37.32 -46.44
CA GLY A 13 -36.23 37.23 -45.04
C GLY A 13 -35.62 38.37 -44.24
N LEU A 14 -36.47 39.20 -43.63
CA LEU A 14 -36.10 40.16 -42.60
C LEU A 14 -35.99 39.42 -41.26
N THR A 15 -34.80 39.35 -40.68
CA THR A 15 -34.58 38.82 -39.32
C THR A 15 -34.96 39.87 -38.28
N LEU A 16 -35.98 39.56 -37.49
CA LEU A 16 -36.40 40.29 -36.30
C LEU A 16 -35.35 40.08 -35.20
N ALA A 17 -34.63 41.13 -34.80
CA ALA A 17 -33.72 41.08 -33.66
C ALA A 17 -34.55 41.08 -32.36
N ALA A 18 -34.63 39.92 -31.71
CA ALA A 18 -35.17 39.81 -30.36
C ALA A 18 -34.15 40.42 -29.37
N LEU A 19 -34.53 41.54 -28.75
CA LEU A 19 -33.81 42.12 -27.62
C LEU A 19 -34.02 41.17 -26.41
N VAL A 20 -33.06 40.29 -26.15
CA VAL A 20 -33.05 39.48 -24.94
C VAL A 20 -32.64 40.40 -23.80
N LEU A 21 -33.57 40.72 -22.89
CA LEU A 21 -33.21 41.26 -21.58
C LEU A 21 -32.41 40.18 -20.85
N ALA A 22 -31.13 40.43 -20.61
CA ALA A 22 -30.34 39.64 -19.69
C ALA A 22 -30.97 39.77 -18.29
N ALA A 23 -31.33 38.63 -17.68
CA ALA A 23 -31.63 38.57 -16.27
C ALA A 23 -30.41 39.07 -15.46
N PRO A 24 -30.59 39.65 -14.26
CA PRO A 24 -29.47 40.04 -13.40
C PRO A 24 -28.59 38.81 -13.20
N GLY A 25 -27.31 38.92 -13.54
CA GLY A 25 -26.37 37.81 -13.51
C GLY A 25 -26.30 37.21 -12.12
N GLY A 26 -26.59 35.91 -12.01
CA GLY A 26 -26.31 35.15 -10.79
C GLY A 26 -24.81 35.23 -10.47
N ALA A 27 -24.49 35.16 -9.18
CA ALA A 27 -23.10 35.18 -8.69
C ALA A 27 -22.22 34.28 -9.56
N ALA A 28 -21.08 34.81 -10.01
CA ALA A 28 -20.09 34.03 -10.74
C ALA A 28 -19.48 33.03 -9.75
N GLY A 29 -20.10 31.84 -9.65
CA GLY A 29 -19.62 30.79 -8.79
C GLY A 29 -18.19 30.38 -9.16
N ILE A 30 -17.41 30.00 -8.16
CA ILE A 30 -16.09 29.41 -8.36
C ILE A 30 -16.23 28.17 -9.25
N ALA A 31 -15.30 28.01 -10.20
CA ALA A 31 -15.33 26.88 -11.12
C ALA A 31 -15.50 25.57 -10.33
N PRO A 32 -16.46 24.69 -10.67
CA PRO A 32 -16.77 23.49 -9.88
C PRO A 32 -15.59 22.56 -9.60
N ASN A 33 -14.54 22.64 -10.42
CA ASN A 33 -13.33 21.83 -10.34
C ASN A 33 -12.08 22.68 -10.04
N ALA A 34 -12.24 23.86 -9.43
CA ALA A 34 -11.12 24.68 -9.03
C ALA A 34 -10.22 23.90 -8.04
N THR A 35 -8.92 23.91 -8.29
CA THR A 35 -7.91 23.25 -7.44
C THR A 35 -7.46 24.12 -6.27
N SER A 36 -7.95 25.36 -6.21
CA SER A 36 -7.72 26.33 -5.15
C SER A 36 -8.95 27.19 -4.94
N VAL A 37 -9.13 27.69 -3.71
CA VAL A 37 -10.08 28.74 -3.34
C VAL A 37 -9.29 29.89 -2.75
N HIS A 38 -9.48 31.08 -3.30
CA HIS A 38 -8.89 32.33 -2.83
C HIS A 38 -9.98 33.17 -2.17
N PHE A 39 -9.86 33.46 -0.87
CA PHE A 39 -10.85 34.27 -0.15
C PHE A 39 -10.17 35.31 0.73
N THR A 40 -10.90 36.36 1.03
CA THR A 40 -10.49 37.38 2.00
C THR A 40 -11.46 37.44 3.17
N ALA A 41 -11.04 38.00 4.30
CA ALA A 41 -11.91 38.18 5.46
C ALA A 41 -11.55 39.44 6.28
N SER A 42 -12.58 40.17 6.71
CA SER A 42 -12.48 41.30 7.66
C SER A 42 -13.86 41.64 8.26
N GLY A 43 -13.87 42.34 9.38
CA GLY A 43 -15.07 42.87 10.03
C GLY A 43 -14.87 44.31 10.47
N ASP A 44 -15.91 44.92 11.04
CA ASP A 44 -15.83 46.23 11.71
C ASP A 44 -15.50 47.36 10.73
N TYR A 45 -16.31 47.49 9.67
CA TYR A 45 -16.06 48.39 8.55
C TYR A 45 -16.41 49.84 8.87
N GLY A 46 -17.70 50.12 9.01
CA GLY A 46 -18.22 51.47 9.02
C GLY A 46 -18.17 52.15 7.65
N THR A 47 -18.13 53.48 7.68
CA THR A 47 -18.17 54.36 6.50
C THR A 47 -16.97 55.31 6.44
N SER A 48 -15.90 55.01 7.19
CA SER A 48 -14.70 55.84 7.27
C SER A 48 -13.87 55.76 5.96
N ALA A 49 -12.93 56.70 5.79
CA ALA A 49 -11.98 56.63 4.68
C ALA A 49 -11.11 55.36 4.72
N ASN A 50 -10.83 54.82 5.93
CA ASN A 50 -10.14 53.54 6.07
C ASN A 50 -11.04 52.39 5.60
N ALA A 51 -12.34 52.45 5.87
CA ALA A 51 -13.30 51.45 5.41
C ALA A 51 -13.37 51.40 3.88
N THR A 52 -13.45 52.56 3.24
CA THR A 52 -13.38 52.66 1.78
C THR A 52 -12.08 52.08 1.23
N ALA A 53 -10.94 52.33 1.89
CA ALA A 53 -9.65 51.77 1.48
C ALA A 53 -9.61 50.23 1.62
N VAL A 54 -10.16 49.67 2.71
CA VAL A 54 -10.23 48.21 2.90
C VAL A 54 -11.11 47.57 1.84
N LEU A 55 -12.30 48.10 1.58
CA LEU A 55 -13.18 47.60 0.51
C LEU A 55 -12.49 47.64 -0.87
N ALA A 56 -11.80 48.72 -1.19
CA ALA A 56 -11.02 48.82 -2.42
C ALA A 56 -9.84 47.83 -2.45
N GLY A 57 -9.19 47.59 -1.31
CA GLY A 57 -8.12 46.61 -1.15
C GLY A 57 -8.58 45.18 -1.42
N ILE A 58 -9.77 44.81 -0.93
CA ILE A 58 -10.41 43.52 -1.24
C ILE A 58 -10.60 43.37 -2.75
N GLY A 59 -11.15 44.39 -3.42
CA GLY A 59 -11.33 44.38 -4.88
C GLY A 59 -10.03 44.25 -5.66
N ALA A 60 -8.94 44.86 -5.17
CA ALA A 60 -7.62 44.81 -5.79
C ALA A 60 -6.90 43.45 -5.61
N LEU A 61 -7.28 42.66 -4.60
CA LEU A 61 -6.74 41.32 -4.39
C LEU A 61 -7.35 40.29 -5.34
N HIS A 62 -8.49 40.60 -5.97
CA HIS A 62 -9.22 39.68 -6.85
C HIS A 62 -9.53 38.30 -6.23
N PRO A 63 -10.01 38.22 -4.97
CA PRO A 63 -10.41 36.95 -4.39
C PRO A 63 -11.62 36.35 -5.12
N ASP A 64 -11.89 35.08 -4.88
CA ASP A 64 -13.11 34.42 -5.33
C ASP A 64 -14.33 34.84 -4.50
N LEU A 65 -14.12 35.09 -3.20
CA LEU A 65 -15.16 35.51 -2.25
C LEU A 65 -14.57 36.31 -1.08
N HIS A 66 -15.43 37.02 -0.36
CA HIS A 66 -15.07 37.71 0.87
C HIS A 66 -15.97 37.29 2.04
N LEU A 67 -15.39 37.04 3.22
CA LEU A 67 -16.10 36.78 4.46
C LEU A 67 -16.20 38.05 5.31
N ALA A 68 -17.38 38.65 5.36
CA ALA A 68 -17.66 39.82 6.18
C ALA A 68 -18.11 39.38 7.59
N VAL A 69 -17.20 39.42 8.55
CA VAL A 69 -17.38 38.85 9.90
C VAL A 69 -18.09 39.81 10.88
N GLY A 70 -19.15 40.48 10.42
CA GLY A 70 -20.03 41.33 11.24
C GLY A 70 -19.57 42.77 11.40
N ASP A 71 -20.48 43.58 11.97
CA ASP A 71 -20.35 45.02 12.17
C ASP A 71 -20.04 45.75 10.85
N LEU A 72 -21.10 45.88 10.06
CA LEU A 72 -21.03 46.31 8.67
C LEU A 72 -20.99 47.84 8.60
N SER A 73 -22.13 48.51 8.60
CA SER A 73 -22.17 49.96 8.31
C SER A 73 -21.99 50.87 9.53
N TYR A 74 -22.32 50.40 10.74
CA TYR A 74 -22.57 51.23 11.94
C TYR A 74 -23.63 52.34 11.74
N GLY A 75 -24.34 52.34 10.62
CA GLY A 75 -25.37 53.31 10.25
C GLY A 75 -26.70 53.07 10.98
N ALA A 76 -27.72 53.85 10.65
CA ALA A 76 -29.07 53.61 11.16
C ALA A 76 -29.76 52.51 10.35
N VAL A 77 -30.74 51.83 10.96
CA VAL A 77 -31.63 50.90 10.24
C VAL A 77 -32.39 51.65 9.15
N GLY A 78 -32.36 51.14 7.93
CA GLY A 78 -32.92 51.75 6.73
C GLY A 78 -31.87 52.41 5.81
N ASP A 79 -30.65 52.65 6.29
CA ASP A 79 -29.57 53.29 5.51
C ASP A 79 -28.60 52.27 4.88
N GLU A 80 -28.85 50.97 5.02
CA GLU A 80 -27.97 49.87 4.61
C GLU A 80 -27.55 49.94 3.13
N GLN A 81 -28.46 50.40 2.26
CA GLN A 81 -28.23 50.49 0.82
C GLN A 81 -26.98 51.32 0.47
N SER A 82 -26.74 52.43 1.20
CA SER A 82 -25.59 53.31 0.93
C SER A 82 -24.25 52.61 1.15
N TRP A 83 -24.19 51.73 2.15
CA TRP A 83 -23.02 50.91 2.44
C TRP A 83 -22.89 49.76 1.43
N CYS A 84 -24.00 49.09 1.10
CA CYS A 84 -24.06 48.06 0.04
C CYS A 84 -23.57 48.58 -1.33
N ASP A 85 -23.93 49.82 -1.68
CA ASP A 85 -23.46 50.48 -2.91
C ASP A 85 -21.94 50.70 -2.88
N SER A 86 -21.39 51.07 -1.72
CA SER A 86 -19.94 51.26 -1.52
C SER A 86 -19.18 49.94 -1.65
N VAL A 87 -19.72 48.85 -1.09
CA VAL A 87 -19.19 47.49 -1.28
C VAL A 87 -19.20 47.14 -2.76
N THR A 88 -20.38 47.21 -3.39
CA THR A 88 -20.58 46.88 -4.81
C THR A 88 -19.67 47.69 -5.75
N GLN A 89 -19.44 48.97 -5.44
CA GLN A 89 -18.53 49.82 -6.20
C GLN A 89 -17.08 49.35 -6.09
N ALA A 90 -16.67 48.85 -4.93
CA ALA A 90 -15.30 48.44 -4.68
C ALA A 90 -14.97 47.05 -5.23
N VAL A 91 -15.88 46.09 -5.09
CA VAL A 91 -15.63 44.66 -5.41
C VAL A 91 -16.41 44.16 -6.63
N GLY A 92 -17.38 44.93 -7.10
CA GLY A 92 -18.23 44.60 -8.25
C GLY A 92 -19.57 43.98 -7.85
N ALA A 93 -20.61 44.27 -8.65
CA ALA A 93 -22.01 43.94 -8.34
C ALA A 93 -22.38 42.45 -8.35
N GLY A 94 -21.49 41.55 -8.78
CA GLY A 94 -21.70 40.10 -8.79
C GLY A 94 -20.74 39.32 -7.88
N PHE A 95 -19.93 40.02 -7.11
CA PHE A 95 -18.90 39.43 -6.26
C PHE A 95 -19.52 38.80 -5.00
N PRO A 96 -19.15 37.55 -4.64
CA PRO A 96 -19.64 36.92 -3.43
C PRO A 96 -19.09 37.56 -2.15
N PHE A 97 -19.97 38.28 -1.45
CA PHE A 97 -19.67 39.00 -0.21
C PHE A 97 -20.49 38.37 0.93
N GLU A 98 -19.95 37.30 1.51
CA GLU A 98 -20.62 36.41 2.44
C GLU A 98 -20.75 37.04 3.83
N LEU A 99 -21.99 37.26 4.28
CA LEU A 99 -22.30 38.03 5.48
C LEU A 99 -22.52 37.13 6.70
N VAL A 100 -22.08 37.59 7.86
CA VAL A 100 -22.57 37.12 9.17
C VAL A 100 -22.80 38.33 10.09
N SER A 101 -23.81 38.27 10.94
CA SER A 101 -24.22 39.39 11.80
C SER A 101 -23.20 39.65 12.92
N GLY A 102 -22.93 40.92 13.19
CA GLY A 102 -22.33 41.39 14.45
C GLY A 102 -23.38 41.89 15.44
N ASN A 103 -22.94 42.50 16.55
CA ASN A 103 -23.87 43.09 17.53
C ASN A 103 -24.57 44.34 16.98
N HIS A 104 -23.99 45.01 15.98
CA HIS A 104 -24.59 46.18 15.35
C HIS A 104 -25.76 45.81 14.41
N GLU A 105 -25.77 44.62 13.79
CA GLU A 105 -26.84 44.20 12.87
C GLU A 105 -27.91 43.30 13.49
N SER A 106 -27.59 42.61 14.59
CA SER A 106 -28.40 41.50 15.11
C SER A 106 -29.71 41.97 15.79
N SER A 107 -29.62 43.08 16.52
CA SER A 107 -30.75 43.66 17.28
C SER A 107 -31.49 44.78 16.55
N GLY A 108 -31.04 45.16 15.34
CA GLY A 108 -31.54 46.36 14.68
C GLY A 108 -31.01 47.67 15.28
N GLN A 109 -29.89 47.62 16.02
CA GLN A 109 -29.30 48.83 16.61
C GLN A 109 -28.67 49.72 15.54
N ASN A 110 -27.92 49.13 14.61
CA ASN A 110 -27.13 49.83 13.61
C ASN A 110 -27.20 49.16 12.22
N GLY A 111 -28.42 48.82 11.86
CA GLY A 111 -28.76 48.12 10.63
C GLY A 111 -29.41 46.77 10.91
N ASN A 112 -29.98 46.16 9.88
CA ASN A 112 -30.58 44.83 9.94
C ASN A 112 -29.87 43.87 9.00
N ILE A 113 -29.43 42.71 9.51
CA ILE A 113 -28.71 41.72 8.71
C ILE A 113 -29.49 41.24 7.47
N ASN A 114 -30.82 41.20 7.53
CA ASN A 114 -31.65 40.79 6.40
C ASN A 114 -31.67 41.87 5.30
N ASP A 115 -31.63 43.15 5.68
CA ASP A 115 -31.62 44.27 4.73
C ASP A 115 -30.26 44.37 4.02
N PHE A 116 -29.16 44.13 4.75
CA PHE A 116 -27.84 43.93 4.13
C PHE A 116 -27.81 42.75 3.17
N GLY A 117 -28.39 41.61 3.56
CA GLY A 117 -28.52 40.45 2.68
C GLY A 117 -29.38 40.72 1.43
N ALA A 118 -30.33 41.65 1.53
CA ALA A 118 -31.17 42.05 0.40
C ALA A 118 -30.42 43.00 -0.56
N CYS A 119 -29.61 43.95 -0.06
CA CYS A 119 -28.83 44.86 -0.89
C CYS A 119 -27.48 44.30 -1.38
N LEU A 120 -27.01 43.19 -0.82
CA LEU A 120 -25.88 42.38 -1.32
C LEU A 120 -26.32 40.93 -1.61
N PRO A 121 -27.07 40.70 -2.70
CA PRO A 121 -27.74 39.42 -2.94
C PRO A 121 -26.82 38.30 -3.45
N ASN A 122 -25.53 38.56 -3.64
CA ASN A 122 -24.57 37.65 -4.29
C ASN A 122 -24.08 36.53 -3.37
N GLN A 123 -24.99 35.89 -2.66
CA GLN A 123 -24.70 34.76 -1.79
C GLN A 123 -24.21 33.59 -2.64
N LEU A 124 -23.20 32.88 -2.14
CA LEU A 124 -22.76 31.64 -2.77
C LEU A 124 -23.94 30.65 -2.84
N PRO A 125 -24.13 29.96 -3.98
CA PRO A 125 -25.19 28.99 -4.10
C PRO A 125 -24.97 27.82 -3.12
N GLY A 126 -26.05 27.13 -2.75
CA GLY A 126 -25.96 25.92 -1.92
C GLY A 126 -25.73 26.17 -0.43
N ALA A 127 -25.91 27.41 0.06
CA ALA A 127 -25.90 27.71 1.48
C ALA A 127 -26.96 26.88 2.24
N VAL A 128 -26.55 26.28 3.37
CA VAL A 128 -27.41 25.49 4.25
C VAL A 128 -27.50 26.18 5.60
N GLY A 129 -28.70 26.62 5.97
CA GLY A 129 -28.98 27.30 7.24
C GLY A 129 -29.70 28.64 7.03
N THR A 130 -29.54 29.55 7.98
CA THR A 130 -30.07 30.92 7.93
C THR A 130 -28.93 31.87 7.59
N TYR A 131 -28.92 32.37 6.35
CA TYR A 131 -27.90 33.30 5.87
C TYR A 131 -27.80 34.54 6.77
N GLY A 132 -26.58 35.02 6.99
CA GLY A 132 -26.30 36.12 7.91
C GLY A 132 -26.29 35.74 9.41
N ARG A 133 -26.67 34.52 9.80
CA ARG A 133 -26.75 34.13 11.23
C ARG A 133 -26.09 32.79 11.57
N GLN A 134 -26.49 31.73 10.88
CA GLN A 134 -25.93 30.39 11.05
C GLN A 134 -26.13 29.60 9.76
N TYR A 135 -25.08 29.50 8.95
CA TYR A 135 -25.11 28.75 7.70
C TYR A 135 -23.74 28.20 7.36
N TYR A 136 -23.69 27.20 6.48
CA TYR A 136 -22.45 26.81 5.83
C TYR A 136 -22.61 26.71 4.32
N VAL A 137 -21.51 26.84 3.61
CA VAL A 137 -21.42 26.63 2.16
C VAL A 137 -20.12 25.88 1.83
N ASP A 138 -20.23 24.94 0.90
CA ASP A 138 -19.13 24.10 0.43
C ASP A 138 -18.58 24.64 -0.89
N VAL A 139 -17.27 24.88 -0.93
CA VAL A 139 -16.64 25.65 -2.00
C VAL A 139 -15.38 24.95 -2.53
N PRO A 140 -15.24 24.74 -3.86
CA PRO A 140 -16.29 24.88 -4.88
C PRO A 140 -17.37 23.80 -4.74
N GLN A 141 -18.58 24.03 -5.26
CA GLN A 141 -19.71 23.10 -5.07
C GLN A 141 -19.52 21.69 -5.66
N GLY A 142 -18.72 21.56 -6.73
CA GLY A 142 -18.53 20.28 -7.43
C GLY A 142 -17.51 19.36 -6.77
N ALA A 143 -16.43 19.94 -6.24
CA ALA A 143 -15.37 19.26 -5.52
C ALA A 143 -14.90 20.14 -4.36
N PRO A 144 -15.64 20.14 -3.23
CA PRO A 144 -15.38 21.09 -2.15
C PRO A 144 -13.99 20.96 -1.56
N LEU A 145 -13.27 22.09 -1.52
CA LEU A 145 -12.00 22.25 -0.83
C LEU A 145 -12.20 22.81 0.58
N VAL A 146 -13.15 23.72 0.74
CA VAL A 146 -13.40 24.44 1.99
C VAL A 146 -14.89 24.39 2.32
N ARG A 147 -15.22 24.03 3.56
CA ARG A 147 -16.51 24.37 4.17
C ARG A 147 -16.35 25.68 4.92
N PHE A 148 -17.01 26.73 4.44
CA PHE A 148 -17.18 27.96 5.18
C PHE A 148 -18.40 27.82 6.08
N LEU A 149 -18.20 27.96 7.38
CA LEU A 149 -19.24 27.86 8.40
C LEU A 149 -19.36 29.22 9.12
N MET A 150 -20.45 29.92 8.88
CA MET A 150 -20.68 31.28 9.38
C MET A 150 -21.68 31.24 10.54
N ILE A 151 -21.29 31.73 11.72
CA ILE A 151 -22.09 31.65 12.95
C ILE A 151 -22.10 32.96 13.75
N SER A 152 -23.20 33.21 14.47
CA SER A 152 -23.44 34.44 15.26
C SER A 152 -23.61 34.15 16.76
N PRO A 153 -22.54 33.75 17.47
CA PRO A 153 -22.64 33.34 18.87
C PRO A 153 -22.92 34.50 19.82
N GLY A 154 -23.86 34.28 20.74
CA GLY A 154 -24.16 35.22 21.82
C GLY A 154 -24.86 36.50 21.36
N LEU A 155 -25.41 36.52 20.14
CA LEU A 155 -26.08 37.68 19.57
C LEU A 155 -27.61 37.63 19.78
N PRO A 156 -28.23 38.77 20.16
CA PRO A 156 -29.68 38.87 20.25
C PRO A 156 -30.31 39.09 18.88
N PHE A 157 -31.26 38.24 18.50
CA PHE A 157 -32.09 38.42 17.32
C PHE A 157 -33.56 38.57 17.73
N ALA A 158 -34.43 38.88 16.76
CA ALA A 158 -35.87 39.02 16.99
C ALA A 158 -36.54 37.76 17.56
N ASP A 159 -35.98 36.58 17.32
CA ASP A 159 -36.43 35.28 17.83
C ASP A 159 -35.71 34.83 19.11
N GLY A 160 -34.85 35.69 19.68
CA GLY A 160 -34.12 35.45 20.93
C GLY A 160 -32.61 35.48 20.75
N THR A 161 -31.88 35.23 21.85
CA THR A 161 -30.41 35.18 21.82
C THR A 161 -29.93 33.82 21.32
N TRP A 162 -29.12 33.82 20.27
CA TRP A 162 -28.56 32.60 19.69
C TRP A 162 -27.33 32.17 20.48
N THR A 163 -27.52 31.20 21.38
CA THR A 163 -26.47 30.70 22.28
C THR A 163 -25.87 29.37 21.79
N TYR A 164 -24.57 29.23 21.99
CA TYR A 164 -23.79 28.08 21.55
C TYR A 164 -23.15 27.38 22.75
N ASN A 165 -23.87 27.34 23.87
CA ASN A 165 -23.47 26.55 25.03
C ASN A 165 -23.67 25.06 24.74
N ALA A 166 -22.89 24.21 25.39
CA ALA A 166 -23.03 22.76 25.23
C ALA A 166 -24.46 22.33 25.56
N GLY A 167 -25.08 21.57 24.65
CA GLY A 167 -26.46 21.09 24.76
C GLY A 167 -27.52 21.99 24.11
N THR A 168 -27.17 23.17 23.57
CA THR A 168 -28.12 23.97 22.78
C THR A 168 -28.23 23.46 21.33
N SER A 169 -29.32 23.81 20.66
CA SER A 169 -29.55 23.45 19.25
C SER A 169 -28.51 24.04 18.31
N HIS A 170 -28.12 25.31 18.52
CA HIS A 170 -27.10 25.97 17.68
C HIS A 170 -25.71 25.36 17.87
N TYR A 171 -25.36 24.95 19.10
CA TYR A 171 -24.12 24.21 19.36
C TYR A 171 -24.13 22.86 18.63
N ALA A 172 -25.20 22.08 18.79
CA ALA A 172 -25.33 20.77 18.15
C ALA A 172 -25.30 20.86 16.62
N TRP A 173 -25.97 21.88 16.05
CA TRP A 173 -25.94 22.14 14.61
C TRP A 173 -24.53 22.49 14.13
N THR A 174 -23.81 23.34 14.87
CA THR A 174 -22.44 23.74 14.53
C THR A 174 -21.50 22.54 14.56
N ALA A 175 -21.59 21.71 15.60
CA ALA A 175 -20.83 20.47 15.70
C ALA A 175 -21.13 19.52 14.52
N ALA A 176 -22.41 19.36 14.17
CA ALA A 176 -22.83 18.51 13.05
C ALA A 176 -22.37 19.06 11.69
N ALA A 177 -22.34 20.38 11.50
CA ALA A 177 -21.82 21.01 10.28
C ALA A 177 -20.32 20.75 10.11
N ILE A 178 -19.54 20.80 11.20
CA ILE A 178 -18.11 20.47 11.18
C ILE A 178 -17.91 18.96 10.89
N ASP A 179 -18.62 18.09 11.62
CA ASP A 179 -18.53 16.64 11.43
C ASP A 179 -18.95 16.21 10.03
N GLY A 180 -19.98 16.86 9.47
CA GLY A 180 -20.43 16.63 8.11
C GLY A 180 -19.38 16.98 7.05
N ALA A 181 -18.54 18.00 7.29
CA ALA A 181 -17.45 18.33 6.37
C ALA A 181 -16.39 17.24 6.36
N ARG A 182 -16.06 16.73 7.56
CA ARG A 182 -15.11 15.63 7.71
C ARG A 182 -15.64 14.34 7.09
N ALA A 183 -16.91 14.02 7.30
CA ALA A 183 -17.56 12.87 6.67
C ALA A 183 -17.61 12.97 5.12
N ALA A 184 -17.70 14.19 4.59
CA ALA A 184 -17.64 14.46 3.16
C ALA A 184 -16.21 14.58 2.60
N ASN A 185 -15.18 14.34 3.42
CA ASN A 185 -13.76 14.50 3.06
C ASN A 185 -13.40 15.90 2.54
N ILE A 186 -14.07 16.94 3.05
CA ILE A 186 -13.75 18.33 2.69
C ILE A 186 -12.43 18.72 3.38
N PRO A 187 -11.39 19.11 2.62
CA PRO A 187 -10.05 19.34 3.15
C PRO A 187 -9.96 20.37 4.26
N TRP A 188 -10.77 21.42 4.24
CA TRP A 188 -10.71 22.54 5.18
C TRP A 188 -12.07 22.89 5.76
N VAL A 189 -12.10 23.22 7.04
CA VAL A 189 -13.23 23.87 7.69
C VAL A 189 -12.76 25.23 8.19
N VAL A 190 -13.36 26.28 7.65
CA VAL A 190 -13.12 27.67 8.04
C VAL A 190 -14.39 28.20 8.70
N VAL A 191 -14.26 28.76 9.90
CA VAL A 191 -15.39 29.33 10.64
C VAL A 191 -15.29 30.84 10.66
N GLY A 192 -16.33 31.53 10.21
CA GLY A 192 -16.45 32.99 10.37
C GLY A 192 -17.47 33.33 11.45
N MET A 193 -17.10 34.19 12.40
CA MET A 193 -18.01 34.65 13.45
C MET A 193 -17.63 36.03 13.95
N HIS A 194 -18.57 36.83 14.42
CA HIS A 194 -18.22 38.19 14.82
C HIS A 194 -17.40 38.26 16.11
N LYS A 195 -17.88 37.65 17.20
CA LYS A 195 -17.29 37.79 18.53
C LYS A 195 -16.13 36.80 18.75
N PRO A 196 -14.90 37.27 19.03
CA PRO A 196 -13.81 36.40 19.47
C PRO A 196 -14.07 35.89 20.90
N CYS A 197 -13.38 34.81 21.25
CA CYS A 197 -13.33 34.31 22.63
C CYS A 197 -11.99 34.61 23.31
N LEU A 198 -10.89 34.46 22.57
CA LEU A 198 -9.56 34.88 23.01
C LEU A 198 -9.28 36.30 22.53
N SER A 199 -8.72 37.16 23.39
CA SER A 199 -8.43 38.53 23.02
C SER A 199 -7.31 39.19 23.81
N MET A 200 -6.54 40.03 23.11
CA MET A 200 -5.60 41.02 23.65
C MET A 200 -6.20 42.42 23.72
N GLY A 201 -7.48 42.58 23.40
CA GLY A 201 -8.16 43.87 23.30
C GLY A 201 -8.98 44.24 24.53
N GLN A 202 -10.25 44.58 24.29
CA GLN A 202 -11.15 45.12 25.30
C GLN A 202 -12.16 44.09 25.84
N TYR A 203 -12.44 43.05 25.06
CA TYR A 203 -13.54 42.13 25.30
C TYR A 203 -13.07 40.78 25.85
N ALA A 204 -13.83 40.28 26.82
CA ALA A 204 -13.69 38.91 27.30
C ALA A 204 -14.36 37.91 26.33
N CYS A 205 -14.34 36.61 26.66
CA CYS A 205 -15.00 35.59 25.86
C CYS A 205 -16.54 35.68 25.87
N GLU A 206 -17.09 36.50 25.00
CA GLU A 206 -18.54 36.66 24.83
C GLU A 206 -19.18 35.54 23.99
N ALA A 207 -18.42 34.92 23.08
CA ALA A 207 -18.89 33.80 22.27
C ALA A 207 -19.14 32.52 23.10
N GLY A 208 -18.55 32.44 24.30
CA GLY A 208 -18.68 31.33 25.24
C GLY A 208 -17.57 30.26 25.12
N ALA A 209 -17.08 29.80 26.27
CA ALA A 209 -16.00 28.82 26.36
C ALA A 209 -16.35 27.47 25.73
N ASP A 210 -17.63 27.06 25.77
CA ASP A 210 -18.09 25.80 25.19
C ASP A 210 -17.92 25.78 23.68
N LEU A 211 -18.28 26.87 22.99
CA LEU A 211 -18.09 27.00 21.55
C LEU A 211 -16.60 26.99 21.20
N MET A 212 -15.78 27.77 21.89
CA MET A 212 -14.33 27.78 21.66
C MET A 212 -13.76 26.36 21.78
N ASN A 213 -14.06 25.65 22.87
CA ASN A 213 -13.57 24.29 23.07
C ASN A 213 -14.18 23.28 22.07
N LEU A 214 -15.39 23.51 21.56
CA LEU A 214 -15.92 22.74 20.43
C LEU A 214 -15.05 22.93 19.18
N LEU A 215 -14.78 24.18 18.79
CA LEU A 215 -14.03 24.46 17.55
C LEU A 215 -12.61 23.88 17.64
N VAL A 216 -11.94 24.05 18.78
CA VAL A 216 -10.59 23.50 19.00
C VAL A 216 -10.62 21.97 19.12
N GLY A 217 -11.56 21.41 19.86
CA GLY A 217 -11.70 19.95 20.02
C GLY A 217 -12.04 19.23 18.72
N LYS A 218 -12.78 19.90 17.82
CA LYS A 218 -13.08 19.41 16.47
C LYS A 218 -11.99 19.74 15.45
N ARG A 219 -10.92 20.43 15.86
CA ARG A 219 -9.80 20.85 15.02
C ARG A 219 -10.28 21.56 13.76
N VAL A 220 -11.10 22.60 13.95
CA VAL A 220 -11.39 23.58 12.89
C VAL A 220 -10.06 24.19 12.44
N ASP A 221 -9.86 24.36 11.14
CA ASP A 221 -8.55 24.73 10.62
C ASP A 221 -8.25 26.22 10.87
N LEU A 222 -9.21 27.08 10.54
CA LEU A 222 -9.12 28.53 10.74
C LEU A 222 -10.45 29.07 11.25
N VAL A 223 -10.39 29.93 12.28
CA VAL A 223 -11.52 30.70 12.79
C VAL A 223 -11.21 32.17 12.58
N VAL A 224 -12.06 32.88 11.84
CA VAL A 224 -11.90 34.32 11.57
C VAL A 224 -12.97 35.11 12.30
N THR A 225 -12.56 36.19 12.98
CA THR A 225 -13.47 37.04 13.76
C THR A 225 -13.29 38.53 13.53
N GLY A 226 -14.24 39.33 14.01
CA GLY A 226 -14.17 40.81 14.08
C GLY A 226 -14.29 41.27 15.54
N HIS A 227 -15.14 42.26 15.78
CA HIS A 227 -15.59 42.83 17.07
C HIS A 227 -14.50 43.54 17.87
N GLU A 228 -13.37 42.88 18.04
CA GLU A 228 -12.15 43.49 18.52
C GLU A 228 -11.52 44.27 17.37
N HIS A 229 -11.54 45.60 17.46
CA HIS A 229 -11.03 46.47 16.41
C HIS A 229 -9.50 46.47 16.35
N LEU A 230 -8.91 45.34 16.03
CA LEU A 230 -7.47 45.07 16.00
C LEU A 230 -7.22 43.86 15.11
N TYR A 231 -5.95 43.63 14.79
CA TYR A 231 -5.52 42.34 14.27
C TYR A 231 -4.85 41.54 15.38
N GLN A 232 -5.20 40.27 15.50
CA GLN A 232 -4.46 39.33 16.33
C GLN A 232 -4.63 37.91 15.78
N ARG A 233 -3.54 37.14 15.81
CA ARG A 233 -3.52 35.75 15.37
C ARG A 233 -2.92 34.88 16.47
N THR A 234 -3.62 33.80 16.81
CA THR A 234 -3.09 32.82 17.75
C THR A 234 -1.96 31.99 17.14
N ASN A 235 -1.12 31.43 18.00
CA ASN A 235 -0.45 30.16 17.74
C ASN A 235 -1.50 29.07 17.43
N GLN A 236 -1.08 27.91 16.92
CA GLN A 236 -2.02 26.82 16.71
C GLN A 236 -2.40 26.19 18.05
N LEU A 237 -3.70 26.15 18.34
CA LEU A 237 -4.23 25.72 19.63
C LEU A 237 -4.88 24.35 19.53
N ALA A 238 -4.66 23.49 20.51
CA ALA A 238 -5.23 22.15 20.56
C ALA A 238 -5.63 21.75 21.97
N ILE A 239 -6.72 20.99 22.07
CA ILE A 239 -7.13 20.32 23.30
C ILE A 239 -7.01 18.80 23.13
N GLY A 240 -6.62 18.12 24.20
CA GLY A 240 -6.22 16.71 24.22
C GLY A 240 -4.89 16.51 24.94
N GLY A 241 -4.67 15.33 25.51
CA GLY A 241 -3.45 15.03 26.26
C GLY A 241 -3.29 15.92 27.50
N ALA A 242 -2.27 16.77 27.50
CA ALA A 242 -1.91 17.64 28.63
C ALA A 242 -2.74 18.94 28.71
N CYS A 243 -3.52 19.28 27.68
CA CYS A 243 -4.51 20.37 27.71
C CYS A 243 -5.91 19.77 27.72
N SER A 244 -6.65 19.93 28.82
CA SER A 244 -8.02 19.42 28.93
C SER A 244 -9.05 20.34 28.27
N ALA A 245 -8.83 21.66 28.35
CA ALA A 245 -9.66 22.70 27.75
C ALA A 245 -8.86 24.01 27.69
N ILE A 246 -9.23 24.88 26.76
CA ILE A 246 -8.82 26.29 26.80
C ILE A 246 -9.77 27.02 27.76
N VAL A 247 -9.19 27.69 28.75
CA VAL A 247 -9.92 28.44 29.78
C VAL A 247 -9.77 29.94 29.47
N PRO A 248 -10.85 30.65 29.10
CA PRO A 248 -10.79 32.09 28.86
C PRO A 248 -10.25 32.85 30.08
N GLY A 249 -9.45 33.88 29.82
CA GLY A 249 -8.73 34.68 30.80
C GLY A 249 -7.49 34.00 31.39
N ALA A 250 -7.03 32.88 30.82
CA ALA A 250 -5.86 32.16 31.31
C ALA A 250 -5.04 31.49 30.19
N TYR A 251 -3.72 31.60 30.29
CA TYR A 251 -2.79 30.90 29.41
C TYR A 251 -2.41 29.51 29.94
N SER A 252 -2.39 28.53 29.04
CA SER A 252 -1.80 27.22 29.25
C SER A 252 -0.91 26.85 28.08
N ALA A 253 0.40 26.71 28.35
CA ALA A 253 1.36 26.28 27.34
C ALA A 253 1.06 24.89 26.77
N SER A 254 0.38 24.02 27.53
CA SER A 254 0.01 22.69 27.04
C SER A 254 -1.06 22.73 25.95
N CYS A 255 -1.76 23.86 25.79
CA CYS A 255 -2.80 24.06 24.78
C CYS A 255 -2.25 24.64 23.47
N VAL A 256 -0.97 24.98 23.41
CA VAL A 256 -0.29 25.42 22.18
C VAL A 256 0.34 24.20 21.52
N SER A 257 -0.18 23.79 20.36
CA SER A 257 0.35 22.66 19.60
C SER A 257 1.53 23.06 18.72
N ASP A 258 1.49 24.28 18.18
CA ASP A 258 2.52 24.83 17.31
C ASP A 258 2.58 26.36 17.49
N SER A 259 3.77 26.90 17.70
CA SER A 259 4.01 28.32 17.89
C SER A 259 4.69 29.00 16.70
N ASP A 260 4.99 28.25 15.64
CA ASP A 260 5.56 28.83 14.43
C ASP A 260 4.48 29.30 13.44
N ALA A 261 4.91 29.96 12.36
CA ALA A 261 4.02 30.43 11.30
C ALA A 261 3.83 29.38 10.17
N SER A 262 4.39 28.18 10.32
CA SER A 262 4.36 27.03 9.40
C SER A 262 3.61 25.84 10.04
N MET A 263 2.36 26.10 10.42
CA MET A 263 1.53 25.24 11.25
C MET A 263 1.09 23.95 10.57
N VAL A 264 0.72 22.97 11.40
CA VAL A 264 0.42 21.61 10.96
C VAL A 264 -1.08 21.39 10.78
N LYS A 265 -1.49 20.97 9.59
CA LYS A 265 -2.86 20.58 9.25
C LYS A 265 -3.35 19.50 10.20
N GLY A 266 -4.49 19.76 10.84
CA GLY A 266 -5.10 18.83 11.80
C GLY A 266 -4.41 18.73 13.15
N ALA A 267 -3.37 19.53 13.44
CA ALA A 267 -2.78 19.59 14.79
C ALA A 267 -3.62 20.43 15.76
N GLY A 268 -4.34 21.42 15.27
CA GLY A 268 -5.18 22.31 16.08
C GLY A 268 -5.84 23.41 15.25
N THR A 269 -6.37 24.42 15.94
CA THR A 269 -7.11 25.55 15.38
C THR A 269 -6.33 26.84 15.50
N VAL A 270 -6.37 27.64 14.44
CA VAL A 270 -5.84 29.02 14.42
C VAL A 270 -7.00 30.00 14.51
N PHE A 271 -6.93 30.95 15.43
CA PHE A 271 -7.88 32.06 15.50
C PHE A 271 -7.22 33.31 14.95
N ALA A 272 -7.89 34.00 14.03
CA ALA A 272 -7.49 35.28 13.48
C ALA A 272 -8.62 36.29 13.65
N THR A 273 -8.43 37.24 14.55
CA THR A 273 -9.33 38.40 14.65
C THR A 273 -8.85 39.45 13.67
N VAL A 274 -9.75 39.89 12.80
CA VAL A 274 -9.51 40.81 11.69
C VAL A 274 -10.55 41.93 11.73
N GLY A 275 -10.74 42.54 12.92
CA GLY A 275 -11.60 43.72 13.12
C GLY A 275 -10.94 45.00 12.63
N THR A 276 -10.33 44.93 11.46
CA THR A 276 -9.49 45.98 10.88
C THR A 276 -10.16 46.60 9.65
N GLY A 277 -11.47 46.40 9.52
CA GLY A 277 -12.28 46.77 8.36
C GLY A 277 -12.40 48.26 8.12
N GLY A 278 -12.12 49.11 9.12
CA GLY A 278 -12.06 50.56 8.93
C GLY A 278 -12.59 51.39 10.10
N ASN A 279 -13.27 50.77 11.06
CA ASN A 279 -13.70 51.43 12.28
C ASN A 279 -12.55 51.55 13.29
N GLY A 280 -12.59 52.57 14.15
CA GLY A 280 -11.42 52.98 14.95
C GLY A 280 -10.80 51.86 15.78
N LEU A 281 -9.49 51.64 15.61
CA LEU A 281 -8.77 50.53 16.27
C LEU A 281 -8.71 50.66 17.80
N TYR A 282 -8.70 49.52 18.48
CA TYR A 282 -8.45 49.37 19.91
C TYR A 282 -6.98 49.14 20.22
N ASN A 283 -6.60 49.39 21.48
CA ASN A 283 -5.25 49.12 21.97
C ASN A 283 -5.04 47.62 22.22
N ILE A 284 -3.84 47.14 21.93
CA ILE A 284 -3.32 45.86 22.42
C ILE A 284 -2.93 46.01 23.89
N ASN A 285 -3.48 45.14 24.75
CA ASN A 285 -3.08 44.95 26.13
C ASN A 285 -2.02 43.84 26.22
N ALA A 286 -0.74 44.20 26.08
CA ALA A 286 0.36 43.22 26.17
C ALA A 286 0.49 42.51 27.53
N ALA A 287 -0.21 43.00 28.57
CA ALA A 287 -0.24 42.38 29.90
C ALA A 287 -1.44 41.43 30.10
N ASP A 288 -2.24 41.20 29.06
CA ASP A 288 -3.36 40.28 29.15
C ASP A 288 -2.89 38.85 29.51
N PRO A 289 -3.59 38.12 30.40
CA PRO A 289 -3.27 36.73 30.71
C PRO A 289 -3.24 35.79 29.50
N GLU A 290 -3.90 36.13 28.40
CA GLU A 290 -3.96 35.32 27.18
C GLU A 290 -2.84 35.63 26.17
N ALA A 291 -1.97 36.61 26.45
CA ALA A 291 -0.96 37.11 25.50
C ALA A 291 -0.11 36.03 24.83
N ASN A 292 0.26 35.00 25.58
CA ASN A 292 1.12 33.93 25.05
C ASN A 292 0.39 32.95 24.12
N TYR A 293 -0.93 33.06 23.95
CA TYR A 293 -1.62 32.38 22.86
C TYR A 293 -1.42 33.09 21.52
N PHE A 294 -1.06 34.36 21.49
CA PHE A 294 -0.93 35.15 20.26
C PHE A 294 0.50 35.14 19.71
N GLY A 295 0.61 35.01 18.39
CA GLY A 295 1.89 35.02 17.67
C GLY A 295 2.08 36.23 16.77
N ALA A 296 1.03 37.04 16.57
CA ALA A 296 1.09 38.29 15.82
C ALA A 296 -0.10 39.19 16.21
N GLU A 297 0.15 40.49 16.35
CA GLU A 297 -0.87 41.46 16.73
C GLU A 297 -0.59 42.88 16.20
N SER A 298 -1.67 43.64 15.96
CA SER A 298 -1.63 45.05 15.59
C SER A 298 -2.87 45.77 16.15
N GLY A 299 -2.67 46.96 16.71
CA GLY A 299 -3.74 47.78 17.26
C GLY A 299 -3.36 49.26 17.32
N ALA A 300 -4.23 50.09 17.88
CA ALA A 300 -4.07 51.54 17.96
C ALA A 300 -2.72 52.00 18.55
N ASN A 301 -2.20 51.27 19.54
CA ASN A 301 -0.92 51.50 20.20
C ASN A 301 0.23 50.62 19.67
N LEU A 302 -0.01 49.77 18.68
CA LEU A 302 0.98 48.83 18.12
C LEU A 302 0.83 48.70 16.61
N THR A 303 1.54 49.56 15.87
CA THR A 303 1.55 49.61 14.39
C THR A 303 0.14 49.62 13.78
N PRO A 304 -0.70 50.64 14.07
CA PRO A 304 -2.14 50.63 13.77
C PRO A 304 -2.43 50.50 12.28
N THR A 305 -2.88 49.34 11.83
CA THR A 305 -3.03 49.02 10.40
C THR A 305 -4.43 48.48 10.09
N TYR A 306 -5.04 48.98 9.02
CA TYR A 306 -6.33 48.53 8.49
C TYR A 306 -6.11 47.64 7.28
N GLY A 307 -6.89 46.57 7.12
CA GLY A 307 -6.67 45.60 6.05
C GLY A 307 -7.60 44.41 6.10
N SER A 308 -7.23 43.37 5.35
CA SER A 308 -7.96 42.10 5.31
C SER A 308 -6.99 40.94 5.41
N LEU A 309 -7.46 39.82 5.96
CA LEU A 309 -6.75 38.56 5.85
C LEU A 309 -7.01 37.98 4.45
N ASP A 310 -5.94 37.75 3.70
CA ASP A 310 -5.94 37.18 2.36
C ASP A 310 -5.52 35.73 2.41
N VAL A 311 -6.36 34.81 1.93
CA VAL A 311 -6.19 33.37 2.14
C VAL A 311 -6.35 32.58 0.86
N THR A 312 -5.39 31.72 0.54
CA THR A 312 -5.49 30.72 -0.52
C THR A 312 -5.49 29.32 0.07
N ALA A 313 -6.51 28.52 -0.24
CA ALA A 313 -6.65 27.13 0.16
C ALA A 313 -6.60 26.20 -1.06
N THR A 314 -5.64 25.28 -1.08
CA THR A 314 -5.54 24.14 -2.02
C THR A 314 -5.98 22.86 -1.31
N ALA A 315 -5.99 21.68 -1.95
CA ALA A 315 -6.33 20.44 -1.23
C ALA A 315 -5.43 20.15 0.00
N THR A 316 -4.17 20.60 -0.02
CA THR A 316 -3.17 20.24 0.99
C THR A 316 -2.66 21.41 1.81
N GLN A 317 -2.73 22.65 1.33
CA GLN A 317 -2.21 23.82 2.05
C GLN A 317 -3.21 24.97 2.08
N LEU A 318 -3.31 25.62 3.24
CA LEU A 318 -3.92 26.93 3.45
C LEU A 318 -2.80 27.94 3.73
N SER A 319 -2.71 29.00 2.93
CA SER A 319 -1.75 30.09 3.11
C SER A 319 -2.51 31.38 3.36
N ALA A 320 -2.18 32.08 4.43
CA ALA A 320 -2.85 33.31 4.84
C ALA A 320 -1.84 34.45 5.03
N SER A 321 -2.21 35.66 4.63
CA SER A 321 -1.41 36.87 4.82
C SER A 321 -2.30 38.05 5.16
N PHE A 322 -1.94 38.84 6.18
CA PHE A 322 -2.60 40.11 6.42
C PHE A 322 -2.13 41.15 5.41
N VAL A 323 -3.04 41.65 4.59
CA VAL A 323 -2.74 42.62 3.55
C VAL A 323 -3.27 43.99 3.98
N ARG A 324 -2.36 44.97 4.13
CA ARG A 324 -2.74 46.33 4.50
C ARG A 324 -3.52 47.02 3.38
N ALA A 325 -4.49 47.84 3.79
CA ALA A 325 -5.15 48.83 2.95
C ALA A 325 -4.81 50.27 3.37
N ALA A 326 -4.74 50.53 4.69
CA ALA A 326 -4.47 51.87 5.23
C ALA A 326 -3.75 51.81 6.60
N GLY A 327 -3.31 52.97 7.10
CA GLY A 327 -2.67 53.09 8.42
C GLY A 327 -1.16 52.80 8.42
N GLY A 328 -0.71 52.02 9.40
CA GLY A 328 0.68 51.62 9.63
C GLY A 328 1.21 50.64 8.58
N ASN A 329 2.25 49.89 8.91
CA ASN A 329 2.94 48.96 8.00
C ASN A 329 3.01 47.52 8.57
N PHE A 330 2.05 47.15 9.42
CA PHE A 330 1.99 45.79 9.96
C PHE A 330 1.77 44.77 8.84
N ALA A 331 2.42 43.62 8.97
CA ALA A 331 2.27 42.46 8.11
C ALA A 331 2.40 41.19 8.95
N ASP A 332 1.62 40.18 8.61
CA ASP A 332 1.68 38.84 9.18
C ASP A 332 1.36 37.84 8.07
N SER A 333 1.92 36.65 8.17
CA SER A 333 1.66 35.56 7.24
C SER A 333 1.89 34.22 7.91
N PHE A 334 1.04 33.25 7.61
CA PHE A 334 1.16 31.89 8.12
C PHE A 334 0.64 30.87 7.12
N THR A 335 1.06 29.62 7.28
CA THR A 335 0.56 28.49 6.49
C THR A 335 0.08 27.38 7.40
N ILE A 336 -0.97 26.67 7.00
CA ILE A 336 -1.39 25.41 7.57
C ILE A 336 -1.22 24.34 6.48
N ALA A 337 -0.33 23.38 6.70
CA ALA A 337 0.00 22.31 5.76
C ALA A 337 0.28 21.01 6.53
N PRO A 338 0.28 19.81 5.92
CA PRO A 338 0.71 18.57 6.58
C PRO A 338 2.00 18.74 7.40
N SER A 339 2.22 17.89 8.40
CA SER A 339 3.37 18.06 9.31
C SER A 339 4.71 18.02 8.56
N GLY A 340 5.44 19.14 8.69
CA GLY A 340 6.61 19.45 7.88
C GLY A 340 6.21 20.19 6.61
N GLY A 341 7.05 21.07 6.09
CA GLY A 341 6.91 21.47 4.68
C GLY A 341 7.11 20.29 3.69
N GLY A 342 6.64 19.07 3.99
CA GLY A 342 6.93 17.79 3.37
C GLY A 342 5.66 16.94 3.22
N GLY A 343 5.55 16.24 2.09
CA GLY A 343 4.39 15.41 1.75
C GLY A 343 4.24 14.13 2.59
N ASN A 344 3.26 13.31 2.17
CA ASN A 344 2.89 12.00 2.72
C ASN A 344 4.08 11.19 3.26
N GLN A 345 4.04 10.78 4.54
CA GLN A 345 5.07 9.94 5.14
C GLN A 345 4.84 8.48 4.74
N PRO A 346 5.84 7.79 4.15
CA PRO A 346 5.66 6.40 3.77
C PRO A 346 5.36 5.49 4.98
N PRO A 347 4.49 4.49 4.82
CA PRO A 347 4.21 3.54 5.88
C PRO A 347 5.47 2.74 6.23
N THR A 348 5.57 2.24 7.44
CA THR A 348 6.61 1.29 7.85
C THR A 348 6.12 -0.14 7.64
N ALA A 349 6.72 -0.83 6.67
CA ALA A 349 6.45 -2.24 6.40
C ALA A 349 7.08 -3.14 7.48
N SER A 350 6.29 -4.08 8.02
CA SER A 350 6.76 -5.10 8.96
C SER A 350 5.99 -6.40 8.75
N PHE A 351 6.68 -7.53 8.77
CA PHE A 351 6.03 -8.84 8.69
C PHE A 351 6.73 -9.94 9.46
N THR A 352 6.01 -11.03 9.74
CA THR A 352 6.55 -12.31 10.18
C THR A 352 6.23 -13.40 9.16
N ASN A 353 7.05 -14.46 9.15
CA ASN A 353 6.83 -15.63 8.33
C ASN A 353 7.04 -16.90 9.14
N THR A 354 6.30 -17.96 8.80
CA THR A 354 6.48 -19.30 9.34
C THR A 354 6.45 -20.30 8.19
N CYS A 355 7.35 -21.28 8.22
CA CYS A 355 7.45 -22.28 7.16
C CYS A 355 7.39 -23.69 7.76
N THR A 356 6.68 -24.57 7.07
CA THR A 356 6.68 -26.01 7.27
C THR A 356 7.09 -26.64 5.95
N ASP A 357 8.28 -27.21 5.92
CA ASP A 357 8.94 -27.66 4.70
C ASP A 357 8.94 -26.56 3.62
N LEU A 358 8.30 -26.83 2.48
CA LEU A 358 8.22 -25.91 1.34
C LEU A 358 7.07 -24.89 1.46
N ALA A 359 6.14 -25.08 2.38
CA ALA A 359 4.96 -24.22 2.54
C ALA A 359 5.20 -23.15 3.60
N CYS A 360 5.04 -21.88 3.23
CA CYS A 360 5.22 -20.74 4.13
C CYS A 360 3.94 -19.89 4.22
N SER A 361 3.71 -19.33 5.40
CA SER A 361 2.70 -18.29 5.65
C SER A 361 3.37 -16.98 6.05
N PHE A 362 2.78 -15.86 5.63
CA PHE A 362 3.29 -14.51 5.82
C PHE A 362 2.20 -13.62 6.43
N ASN A 363 2.58 -12.79 7.40
CA ASN A 363 1.67 -11.88 8.09
C ASN A 363 2.28 -10.49 8.20
N GLY A 364 1.69 -9.54 7.48
CA GLY A 364 2.09 -8.13 7.43
C GLY A 364 1.35 -7.20 8.40
N ALA A 365 0.50 -7.73 9.29
CA ALA A 365 -0.39 -6.94 10.14
C ALA A 365 0.31 -6.02 11.16
N ALA A 366 1.62 -6.20 11.37
CA ALA A 366 2.44 -5.32 12.20
C ALA A 366 2.95 -4.06 11.44
N SER A 367 2.60 -3.91 10.16
CA SER A 367 2.91 -2.70 9.40
C SER A 367 2.04 -1.53 9.90
N SER A 368 2.60 -0.32 9.91
CA SER A 368 1.93 0.86 10.44
C SER A 368 2.22 2.09 9.60
N ASP A 369 1.29 3.05 9.59
CA ASP A 369 1.42 4.30 8.89
C ASP A 369 1.36 5.48 9.88
N PRO A 370 2.39 6.34 9.98
CA PRO A 370 2.44 7.42 10.97
C PRO A 370 1.39 8.52 10.79
N ASP A 371 0.97 8.78 9.55
CA ASP A 371 0.06 9.87 9.19
C ASP A 371 -1.21 9.39 8.44
N GLY A 372 -1.43 8.07 8.38
CA GLY A 372 -2.57 7.49 7.68
C GLY A 372 -2.88 6.03 8.02
N THR A 373 -3.34 5.31 7.00
CA THR A 373 -3.78 3.92 7.02
C THR A 373 -3.21 3.20 5.81
N ILE A 374 -2.86 1.92 5.98
CA ILE A 374 -2.36 1.10 4.88
C ILE A 374 -3.53 0.71 3.96
N SER A 375 -3.46 1.11 2.69
CA SER A 375 -4.44 0.82 1.66
C SER A 375 -4.19 -0.54 0.98
N THR A 376 -2.93 -0.92 0.75
CA THR A 376 -2.60 -2.18 0.07
C THR A 376 -1.35 -2.87 0.61
N PHE A 377 -1.31 -4.19 0.43
CA PHE A 377 -0.18 -5.07 0.74
C PHE A 377 0.18 -5.88 -0.51
N ALA A 378 1.42 -5.81 -0.95
CA ALA A 378 1.96 -6.55 -2.09
C ALA A 378 3.21 -7.35 -1.69
N TRP A 379 3.20 -8.64 -2.01
CA TRP A 379 4.24 -9.60 -1.68
C TRP A 379 5.02 -10.02 -2.91
N ASP A 380 6.34 -10.15 -2.76
CA ASP A 380 7.24 -10.88 -3.65
C ASP A 380 7.93 -11.97 -2.82
N PHE A 381 7.76 -13.23 -3.21
CA PHE A 381 8.26 -14.36 -2.42
C PHE A 381 9.74 -14.69 -2.70
N GLY A 382 10.38 -14.01 -3.65
CA GLY A 382 11.79 -14.18 -3.97
C GLY A 382 12.12 -15.32 -4.95
N ASP A 383 11.10 -15.99 -5.50
CA ASP A 383 11.20 -17.03 -6.54
C ASP A 383 10.47 -16.65 -7.85
N GLY A 384 10.04 -15.39 -7.95
CA GLY A 384 9.27 -14.85 -9.08
C GLY A 384 7.75 -14.91 -8.88
N ALA A 385 7.26 -15.56 -7.83
CA ALA A 385 5.84 -15.51 -7.48
C ALA A 385 5.49 -14.29 -6.61
N THR A 386 4.25 -13.82 -6.74
CA THR A 386 3.74 -12.65 -6.01
C THR A 386 2.42 -12.95 -5.29
N GLY A 387 2.04 -12.09 -4.35
CA GLY A 387 0.78 -12.20 -3.59
C GLY A 387 0.26 -10.85 -3.12
N THR A 388 -0.96 -10.82 -2.58
CA THR A 388 -1.61 -9.59 -2.08
C THR A 388 -2.36 -9.85 -0.77
N GLY A 389 -2.63 -8.78 -0.01
CA GLY A 389 -3.41 -8.82 1.23
C GLY A 389 -2.53 -8.86 2.49
N GLY A 390 -3.12 -8.49 3.64
CA GLY A 390 -2.38 -8.39 4.92
C GLY A 390 -1.78 -9.70 5.42
N THR A 391 -2.25 -10.84 4.89
CA THR A 391 -1.69 -12.17 5.08
C THR A 391 -1.60 -12.89 3.74
N ALA A 392 -0.59 -13.73 3.55
CA ALA A 392 -0.39 -14.51 2.33
C ALA A 392 0.18 -15.91 2.63
N SER A 393 0.04 -16.84 1.69
CA SER A 393 0.65 -18.17 1.73
C SER A 393 1.34 -18.48 0.41
N HIS A 394 2.50 -19.14 0.47
CA HIS A 394 3.26 -19.54 -0.71
C HIS A 394 3.92 -20.90 -0.51
N THR A 395 4.04 -21.70 -1.57
CA THR A 395 4.77 -22.98 -1.56
C THR A 395 5.94 -22.91 -2.54
N TYR A 396 7.14 -23.04 -2.02
CA TYR A 396 8.37 -22.99 -2.82
C TYR A 396 8.59 -24.30 -3.60
N PRO A 397 9.13 -24.23 -4.82
CA PRO A 397 9.34 -25.41 -5.66
C PRO A 397 10.49 -26.31 -5.18
N ALA A 398 11.43 -25.77 -4.40
CA ALA A 398 12.61 -26.49 -3.94
C ALA A 398 13.06 -26.00 -2.56
N ALA A 399 13.82 -26.84 -1.86
CA ALA A 399 14.52 -26.44 -0.64
C ALA A 399 15.59 -25.38 -0.99
N GLY A 400 15.75 -24.38 -0.14
CA GLY A 400 16.68 -23.29 -0.41
C GLY A 400 16.50 -22.11 0.52
N THR A 401 17.30 -21.08 0.28
CA THR A 401 17.19 -19.80 0.97
C THR A 401 16.46 -18.82 0.07
N TYR A 402 15.40 -18.20 0.59
CA TYR A 402 14.57 -17.25 -0.13
C TYR A 402 14.52 -15.92 0.62
N THR A 403 14.38 -14.82 -0.14
CA THR A 403 14.24 -13.47 0.41
C THR A 403 12.88 -12.94 -0.01
N ALA A 404 11.92 -12.95 0.91
CA ALA A 404 10.60 -12.37 0.67
C ALA A 404 10.60 -10.87 0.96
N ARG A 405 9.85 -10.11 0.15
CA ARG A 405 9.63 -8.67 0.27
C ARG A 405 8.16 -8.38 0.45
N LEU A 406 7.85 -7.52 1.44
CA LEU A 406 6.55 -6.88 1.58
C LEU A 406 6.67 -5.42 1.15
N THR A 407 5.75 -4.97 0.31
CA THR A 407 5.50 -3.55 0.01
C THR A 407 4.11 -3.20 0.53
N VAL A 408 4.01 -2.17 1.36
CA VAL A 408 2.74 -1.60 1.83
C VAL A 408 2.58 -0.21 1.26
N THR A 409 1.39 0.13 0.81
CA THR A 409 1.03 1.47 0.32
C THR A 409 -0.02 2.06 1.22
N ASP A 410 0.12 3.33 1.58
CA ASP A 410 -0.84 4.06 2.42
C ASP A 410 -2.01 4.64 1.61
N ASN A 411 -2.91 5.37 2.28
CA ASN A 411 -4.00 6.10 1.65
C ASN A 411 -3.59 7.45 1.01
N GLY A 412 -2.35 7.90 1.20
CA GLY A 412 -1.74 9.04 0.52
C GLY A 412 -0.94 8.67 -0.74
N GLY A 413 -0.82 7.37 -1.05
CA GLY A 413 -0.10 6.81 -2.19
C GLY A 413 1.39 6.56 -1.98
N ALA A 414 1.99 6.85 -0.82
CA ALA A 414 3.38 6.49 -0.55
C ALA A 414 3.49 5.02 -0.13
N SER A 415 4.69 4.47 -0.26
CA SER A 415 4.91 3.04 -0.02
C SER A 415 6.17 2.80 0.79
N GLY A 416 6.07 1.86 1.73
CA GLY A 416 7.16 1.32 2.51
C GLY A 416 7.45 -0.12 2.15
N THR A 417 8.70 -0.54 2.30
CA THR A 417 9.13 -1.90 1.95
C THR A 417 10.00 -2.50 3.03
N THR A 418 9.87 -3.81 3.26
CA THR A 418 10.78 -4.58 4.12
C THR A 418 11.03 -5.96 3.53
N THR A 419 12.16 -6.58 3.88
CA THR A 419 12.58 -7.89 3.38
C THR A 419 13.03 -8.81 4.51
N LYS A 420 12.76 -10.12 4.39
CA LYS A 420 13.32 -11.14 5.29
C LYS A 420 13.85 -12.32 4.49
N THR A 421 15.03 -12.80 4.89
CA THR A 421 15.66 -14.00 4.34
C THR A 421 15.46 -15.17 5.30
N PHE A 422 15.02 -16.31 4.78
CA PHE A 422 14.79 -17.53 5.54
C PHE A 422 15.07 -18.75 4.66
N ALA A 423 15.29 -19.90 5.31
CA ALA A 423 15.45 -21.18 4.62
C ALA A 423 14.15 -21.97 4.66
N VAL A 424 13.83 -22.64 3.56
CA VAL A 424 12.79 -23.67 3.47
C VAL A 424 13.45 -25.02 3.22
N THR A 425 12.91 -26.07 3.82
CA THR A 425 13.45 -27.41 3.74
C THR A 425 12.55 -28.29 2.88
N ALA A 426 13.12 -29.28 2.22
CA ALA A 426 12.31 -30.32 1.59
C ALA A 426 11.58 -31.12 2.69
N PRO A 427 10.38 -31.65 2.41
CA PRO A 427 9.72 -32.56 3.32
C PRO A 427 10.63 -33.75 3.64
N PRO A 428 10.57 -34.30 4.85
CA PRO A 428 11.28 -35.53 5.15
C PRO A 428 10.82 -36.61 4.17
N PRO A 429 11.74 -37.47 3.68
CA PRO A 429 11.36 -38.59 2.82
C PRO A 429 10.29 -39.46 3.51
N PRO A 430 9.40 -40.11 2.75
CA PRO A 430 8.46 -41.07 3.30
C PRO A 430 9.17 -42.11 4.19
N ALA A 431 8.52 -42.52 5.28
CA ALA A 431 9.08 -43.53 6.19
C ALA A 431 9.48 -44.80 5.41
N GLY A 432 10.70 -45.28 5.64
CA GLY A 432 11.26 -46.43 4.92
C GLY A 432 12.02 -46.07 3.63
N SER A 433 12.06 -44.81 3.20
CA SER A 433 12.92 -44.39 2.08
C SER A 433 14.40 -44.56 2.43
N LEU A 434 15.13 -45.32 1.62
CA LEU A 434 16.57 -45.54 1.75
C LEU A 434 17.35 -44.61 0.82
N ALA A 435 16.90 -44.48 -0.43
CA ALA A 435 17.47 -43.57 -1.41
C ALA A 435 16.48 -43.18 -2.50
N THR A 436 16.59 -41.96 -3.00
CA THR A 436 15.85 -41.48 -4.17
C THR A 436 16.75 -40.58 -4.99
N ASP A 437 16.76 -40.79 -6.31
CA ASP A 437 17.51 -39.95 -7.24
C ASP A 437 16.85 -39.92 -8.63
N GLY A 438 16.22 -38.79 -8.95
CA GLY A 438 15.71 -38.47 -10.30
C GLY A 438 16.77 -37.90 -11.23
N PHE A 439 17.97 -37.61 -10.72
CA PHE A 439 19.07 -37.03 -11.48
C PHE A 439 18.80 -35.64 -12.07
N ASP A 440 17.99 -34.82 -11.38
CA ASP A 440 17.62 -33.45 -11.78
C ASP A 440 18.75 -32.42 -11.57
N ARG A 441 19.95 -32.72 -12.09
CA ARG A 441 21.16 -31.89 -11.98
C ARG A 441 22.09 -32.08 -13.18
N VAL A 442 23.01 -31.15 -13.39
CA VAL A 442 24.04 -31.25 -14.45
C VAL A 442 25.41 -31.33 -13.81
N ILE A 443 26.11 -32.46 -14.02
CA ILE A 443 27.46 -32.71 -13.49
C ILE A 443 28.30 -33.36 -14.57
N ALA A 444 29.49 -32.80 -14.85
CA ALA A 444 30.37 -33.30 -15.90
C ALA A 444 31.28 -34.46 -15.48
N ASN A 445 31.64 -34.55 -14.19
CA ASN A 445 32.58 -35.56 -13.67
C ASN A 445 32.09 -36.11 -12.32
N GLY A 446 31.37 -37.22 -12.35
CA GLY A 446 30.75 -37.83 -11.17
C GLY A 446 29.22 -37.70 -11.15
N TRP A 447 28.60 -38.24 -10.10
CA TRP A 447 27.15 -38.21 -9.90
C TRP A 447 26.69 -37.26 -8.79
N GLY A 448 27.58 -36.67 -8.00
CA GLY A 448 27.20 -35.73 -6.93
C GLY A 448 26.43 -36.40 -5.79
N THR A 449 25.38 -35.76 -5.28
CA THR A 449 24.61 -36.22 -4.11
C THR A 449 23.18 -36.56 -4.50
N ALA A 450 22.68 -37.71 -4.07
CA ALA A 450 21.29 -38.10 -4.22
C ALA A 450 20.40 -37.31 -3.24
N PRO A 451 19.19 -36.86 -3.64
CA PRO A 451 18.22 -36.23 -2.75
C PRO A 451 17.98 -37.01 -1.44
N THR A 452 17.86 -38.33 -1.53
CA THR A 452 17.87 -39.23 -0.36
C THR A 452 18.96 -40.28 -0.55
N GLY A 453 19.71 -40.59 0.52
CA GLY A 453 20.75 -41.64 0.53
C GLY A 453 22.20 -41.12 0.47
N GLY A 454 22.40 -39.81 0.30
CA GLY A 454 23.70 -39.15 0.47
C GLY A 454 24.57 -39.07 -0.79
N PRO A 455 25.90 -38.86 -0.65
CA PRO A 455 26.78 -38.66 -1.79
C PRO A 455 27.04 -39.97 -2.56
N TRP A 456 27.00 -39.88 -3.89
CA TRP A 456 27.50 -40.92 -4.77
C TRP A 456 29.03 -40.93 -4.76
N THR A 457 29.60 -42.12 -4.66
CA THR A 457 31.04 -42.35 -4.79
C THR A 457 31.32 -43.20 -6.01
N VAL A 458 32.28 -42.78 -6.84
CA VAL A 458 32.60 -43.45 -8.10
C VAL A 458 33.92 -44.20 -8.01
N ALA A 459 34.05 -45.31 -8.72
CA ALA A 459 35.29 -46.07 -8.86
C ALA A 459 35.99 -45.75 -10.19
N GLY A 460 37.32 -45.71 -10.20
CA GLY A 460 38.09 -45.35 -11.40
C GLY A 460 38.04 -43.84 -11.70
N SER A 461 38.14 -43.47 -12.99
CA SER A 461 38.16 -42.06 -13.41
C SER A 461 36.77 -41.42 -13.32
N ALA A 462 36.68 -40.26 -12.67
CA ALA A 462 35.42 -39.51 -12.52
C ALA A 462 34.83 -39.06 -13.87
N SER A 463 35.65 -38.90 -14.90
CA SER A 463 35.21 -38.54 -16.26
C SER A 463 34.36 -39.60 -16.96
N LEU A 464 34.32 -40.84 -16.43
CA LEU A 464 33.40 -41.87 -16.93
C LEU A 464 31.95 -41.60 -16.51
N TYR A 465 31.71 -40.68 -15.59
CA TYR A 465 30.41 -40.47 -14.97
C TYR A 465 29.97 -39.02 -15.19
N SER A 466 28.71 -38.85 -15.54
CA SER A 466 28.08 -37.54 -15.62
C SER A 466 26.62 -37.62 -15.21
N VAL A 467 26.00 -36.49 -14.95
CA VAL A 467 24.55 -36.37 -14.77
C VAL A 467 24.06 -35.32 -15.76
N GLY A 468 23.09 -35.68 -16.58
CA GLY A 468 22.26 -34.72 -17.33
C GLY A 468 20.97 -34.50 -16.57
N SER A 469 20.23 -33.45 -16.92
CA SER A 469 19.05 -32.95 -16.17
C SER A 469 17.90 -33.93 -15.89
N SER A 470 18.02 -35.21 -16.25
CA SER A 470 17.04 -36.26 -15.99
C SER A 470 17.65 -37.67 -15.88
N ALA A 471 18.98 -37.84 -15.91
CA ALA A 471 19.62 -39.16 -15.88
C ALA A 471 21.11 -39.10 -15.48
N GLY A 472 21.56 -40.09 -14.74
CA GLY A 472 22.98 -40.38 -14.51
C GLY A 472 23.56 -41.25 -15.62
N PHE A 473 24.75 -40.94 -16.09
CA PHE A 473 25.41 -41.62 -17.20
C PHE A 473 26.72 -42.29 -16.75
N ILE A 474 27.03 -43.44 -17.35
CA ILE A 474 28.33 -44.10 -17.24
C ILE A 474 28.84 -44.43 -18.65
N GLN A 475 29.99 -43.89 -19.02
CA GLN A 475 30.70 -44.24 -20.25
C GLN A 475 31.39 -45.60 -20.08
N LEU A 476 31.20 -46.50 -21.04
CA LEU A 476 31.74 -47.86 -21.03
C LEU A 476 32.73 -48.04 -22.19
N PRO A 477 34.04 -47.85 -21.97
CA PRO A 477 35.07 -48.19 -22.94
C PRO A 477 35.12 -49.71 -23.19
N ALA A 478 35.65 -50.13 -24.34
CA ALA A 478 35.79 -51.56 -24.66
C ALA A 478 36.65 -52.28 -23.61
N GLY A 479 36.12 -53.36 -23.04
CA GLY A 479 36.78 -54.16 -22.00
C GLY A 479 36.84 -53.50 -20.62
N SER A 480 36.11 -52.40 -20.43
CA SER A 480 36.12 -51.60 -19.20
C SER A 480 34.71 -51.08 -18.87
N GLY A 481 34.61 -50.30 -17.80
CA GLY A 481 33.36 -49.72 -17.35
C GLY A 481 33.51 -48.95 -16.04
N GLY A 482 32.39 -48.75 -15.35
CA GLY A 482 32.34 -47.92 -14.14
C GLY A 482 31.45 -48.52 -13.07
N THR A 483 31.74 -48.21 -11.81
CA THR A 483 30.90 -48.50 -10.64
C THR A 483 30.67 -47.22 -9.84
N THR A 484 29.41 -46.90 -9.57
CA THR A 484 28.99 -45.84 -8.65
C THR A 484 28.25 -46.43 -7.46
N ARG A 485 28.44 -45.86 -6.27
CA ARG A 485 28.02 -46.42 -4.99
C ARG A 485 27.37 -45.37 -4.11
N LEU A 486 26.30 -45.77 -3.42
CA LEU A 486 25.60 -44.95 -2.44
C LEU A 486 25.80 -45.57 -1.06
N ALA A 487 26.90 -45.18 -0.41
CA ALA A 487 27.33 -45.75 0.87
C ALA A 487 26.53 -45.22 2.08
N GLY A 488 25.76 -44.14 1.90
CA GLY A 488 24.85 -43.63 2.92
C GLY A 488 23.65 -44.56 3.17
N VAL A 489 23.37 -45.48 2.24
CA VAL A 489 22.43 -46.58 2.46
C VAL A 489 23.12 -47.68 3.25
N ASN A 490 22.48 -48.15 4.32
CA ASN A 490 22.95 -49.28 5.12
C ASN A 490 21.74 -50.13 5.56
N SER A 491 21.25 -51.00 4.67
CA SER A 491 20.03 -51.78 4.92
C SER A 491 20.22 -53.29 4.73
N ALA A 492 19.55 -54.06 5.59
CA ALA A 492 19.35 -55.49 5.39
C ALA A 492 18.06 -55.78 4.59
N ASN A 493 17.18 -54.81 4.37
CA ASN A 493 15.96 -54.97 3.58
C ASN A 493 15.88 -53.83 2.57
N THR A 494 16.12 -54.14 1.30
CA THR A 494 16.13 -53.16 0.22
C THR A 494 15.20 -53.63 -0.90
N ASP A 495 14.30 -52.77 -1.33
CA ASP A 495 13.58 -52.88 -2.59
C ASP A 495 14.04 -51.73 -3.49
N LEU A 496 14.94 -52.04 -4.42
CA LEU A 496 15.57 -51.09 -5.34
C LEU A 496 14.87 -51.16 -6.69
N ARG A 497 14.39 -50.01 -7.16
CA ARG A 497 13.85 -49.81 -8.51
C ARG A 497 14.61 -48.68 -9.19
N LEU A 498 14.88 -48.82 -10.48
CA LEU A 498 15.40 -47.78 -11.35
C LEU A 498 15.13 -48.14 -12.81
N ASN A 499 15.32 -47.19 -13.71
CA ASN A 499 15.34 -47.45 -15.14
C ASN A 499 16.78 -47.47 -15.65
N ILE A 500 17.07 -48.33 -16.62
CA ILE A 500 18.34 -48.37 -17.35
C ILE A 500 18.12 -48.26 -18.85
N SER A 501 19.06 -47.63 -19.56
CA SER A 501 19.13 -47.69 -21.01
C SER A 501 20.58 -47.64 -21.51
N VAL A 502 20.81 -47.94 -22.78
CA VAL A 502 22.07 -47.69 -23.47
C VAL A 502 21.84 -46.85 -24.73
N ASP A 503 22.76 -45.95 -25.04
CA ASP A 503 22.69 -45.05 -26.20
C ASP A 503 22.71 -45.80 -27.54
N LYS A 504 23.45 -46.92 -27.61
CA LYS A 504 23.55 -47.81 -28.77
C LYS A 504 23.83 -49.25 -28.33
N LEU A 505 23.45 -50.20 -29.18
CA LEU A 505 23.86 -51.60 -29.00
C LEU A 505 25.36 -51.73 -29.27
N PRO A 506 26.10 -52.59 -28.53
CA PRO A 506 27.50 -52.83 -28.83
C PRO A 506 27.62 -53.55 -30.18
N SER A 507 28.65 -53.25 -30.98
CA SER A 507 28.83 -53.86 -32.30
C SER A 507 29.15 -55.37 -32.24
N SER A 508 29.64 -55.83 -31.08
CA SER A 508 29.90 -57.23 -30.75
C SER A 508 29.81 -57.42 -29.23
N GLY A 509 29.79 -58.65 -28.73
CA GLY A 509 29.76 -58.92 -27.28
C GLY A 509 28.51 -58.37 -26.58
N ASN A 510 28.66 -57.97 -25.32
CA ASN A 510 27.55 -57.53 -24.48
C ASN A 510 27.89 -56.28 -23.65
N VAL A 511 26.83 -55.55 -23.28
CA VAL A 511 26.82 -54.61 -22.16
C VAL A 511 26.28 -55.34 -20.92
N TYR A 512 26.96 -55.22 -19.79
CA TYR A 512 26.55 -55.78 -18.51
C TYR A 512 26.22 -54.65 -17.55
N ILE A 513 25.01 -54.68 -17.01
CA ILE A 513 24.48 -53.67 -16.09
C ILE A 513 24.06 -54.39 -14.81
N SER A 514 24.79 -54.13 -13.73
CA SER A 514 24.58 -54.75 -12.42
C SER A 514 24.03 -53.75 -11.42
N LEU A 515 22.92 -54.10 -10.77
CA LEU A 515 22.34 -53.36 -9.66
C LEU A 515 22.65 -54.12 -8.37
N SER A 516 23.26 -53.47 -7.38
CA SER A 516 23.50 -54.03 -6.06
C SER A 516 22.47 -53.54 -5.06
N GLY A 517 21.62 -54.44 -4.56
CA GLY A 517 20.59 -54.12 -3.55
C GLY A 517 21.11 -54.21 -2.11
N ARG A 518 22.25 -54.88 -1.91
CA ARG A 518 23.00 -54.92 -0.66
C ARG A 518 24.48 -55.13 -0.95
N ARG A 519 25.30 -54.12 -0.66
CA ARG A 519 26.76 -54.15 -0.76
C ARG A 519 27.37 -54.06 0.63
N VAL A 520 27.90 -55.18 1.12
CA VAL A 520 28.68 -55.26 2.35
C VAL A 520 30.14 -55.01 2.00
N VAL A 521 30.69 -53.87 2.42
CA VAL A 521 32.01 -53.38 1.99
C VAL A 521 33.13 -54.42 2.14
N THR A 522 33.08 -55.24 3.19
CA THR A 522 34.12 -56.24 3.50
C THR A 522 33.93 -57.58 2.81
N THR A 523 32.73 -57.90 2.31
CA THR A 523 32.42 -59.25 1.81
C THR A 523 32.00 -59.27 0.35
N GLY A 524 31.22 -58.30 -0.14
CA GLY A 524 30.72 -58.34 -1.51
C GLY A 524 29.37 -57.66 -1.72
N SER A 525 28.70 -58.02 -2.81
CA SER A 525 27.35 -57.53 -3.11
C SER A 525 26.44 -58.59 -3.74
N TYR A 526 25.15 -58.51 -3.41
CA TYR A 526 24.09 -59.23 -4.12
C TYR A 526 23.58 -58.37 -5.26
N GLN A 527 23.63 -58.91 -6.47
CA GLN A 527 23.32 -58.16 -7.68
C GLN A 527 22.29 -58.83 -8.59
N ALA A 528 21.43 -58.01 -9.19
CA ALA A 528 20.76 -58.34 -10.45
C ALA A 528 21.64 -57.88 -11.60
N LYS A 529 22.06 -58.81 -12.46
CA LYS A 529 22.90 -58.52 -13.62
C LYS A 529 22.06 -58.65 -14.89
N VAL A 530 21.77 -57.51 -15.52
CA VAL A 530 21.10 -57.40 -16.81
C VAL A 530 22.14 -57.34 -17.91
N ILE A 531 21.97 -58.16 -18.95
CA ILE A 531 22.95 -58.34 -20.02
C ILE A 531 22.26 -58.02 -21.35
N VAL A 532 22.74 -57.00 -22.05
CA VAL A 532 22.25 -56.57 -23.36
C VAL A 532 23.27 -56.96 -24.42
N SER A 533 22.87 -57.84 -25.35
CA SER A 533 23.73 -58.30 -26.44
C SER A 533 23.75 -57.33 -27.63
N SER A 534 24.71 -57.53 -28.54
CA SER A 534 24.82 -56.78 -29.81
C SER A 534 23.60 -56.87 -30.73
N VAL A 535 22.73 -57.86 -30.54
CA VAL A 535 21.50 -58.06 -31.33
C VAL A 535 20.23 -57.66 -30.56
N GLY A 536 20.35 -56.97 -29.43
CA GLY A 536 19.21 -56.50 -28.64
C GLY A 536 18.53 -57.59 -27.80
N LYS A 537 19.08 -58.81 -27.70
CA LYS A 537 18.61 -59.80 -26.73
C LYS A 537 19.02 -59.37 -25.32
N VAL A 538 18.06 -59.36 -24.39
CA VAL A 538 18.29 -59.05 -22.97
C VAL A 538 18.13 -60.30 -22.12
N THR A 539 19.09 -60.54 -21.22
CA THR A 539 18.98 -61.58 -20.20
C THR A 539 19.22 -61.03 -18.81
N MET A 540 18.73 -61.71 -17.77
CA MET A 540 18.94 -61.33 -16.38
C MET A 540 19.31 -62.54 -15.52
N GLN A 541 20.29 -62.38 -14.64
CA GLN A 541 20.72 -63.38 -13.66
C GLN A 541 20.92 -62.75 -12.27
N LEU A 542 20.96 -63.59 -11.23
CA LEU A 542 21.32 -63.18 -9.88
C LEU A 542 22.72 -63.67 -9.56
N VAL A 543 23.56 -62.75 -9.08
CA VAL A 543 24.96 -63.03 -8.77
C VAL A 543 25.34 -62.48 -7.41
N ARG A 544 26.36 -63.10 -6.81
CA ARG A 544 27.12 -62.54 -5.70
C ARG A 544 28.53 -62.26 -6.20
N VAL A 545 29.03 -61.06 -5.95
CA VAL A 545 30.42 -60.69 -6.28
C VAL A 545 31.20 -60.34 -5.03
N ASP A 546 32.50 -60.58 -5.03
CA ASP A 546 33.42 -60.15 -3.97
C ASP A 546 33.53 -58.60 -3.87
N PRO A 547 34.20 -58.04 -2.84
CA PRO A 547 34.26 -56.59 -2.63
C PRO A 547 34.85 -55.80 -3.80
N ASN A 548 35.74 -56.45 -4.54
CA ASN A 548 36.49 -55.88 -5.65
C ASN A 548 35.80 -56.10 -7.01
N GLY A 549 34.74 -56.92 -7.07
CA GLY A 549 34.05 -57.28 -8.30
C GLY A 549 34.83 -58.20 -9.23
N GLY A 550 35.93 -58.78 -8.77
CA GLY A 550 36.81 -59.66 -9.53
C GLY A 550 36.41 -61.12 -9.51
N ALA A 551 35.70 -61.57 -8.45
CA ALA A 551 35.20 -62.93 -8.32
C ALA A 551 33.67 -62.95 -8.26
N GLU A 552 33.04 -63.51 -9.29
CA GLU A 552 31.58 -63.62 -9.43
C GLU A 552 31.11 -65.06 -9.21
N VAL A 553 30.08 -65.22 -8.37
CA VAL A 553 29.34 -66.47 -8.17
C VAL A 553 27.92 -66.28 -8.70
N VAL A 554 27.55 -67.06 -9.71
CA VAL A 554 26.18 -67.08 -10.23
C VAL A 554 25.28 -67.84 -9.24
N LEU A 555 24.41 -67.11 -8.55
CA LEU A 555 23.44 -67.70 -7.61
C LEU A 555 22.26 -68.33 -8.34
N GLN A 556 21.83 -67.70 -9.44
CA GLN A 556 20.80 -68.22 -10.33
C GLN A 556 21.12 -67.81 -11.77
N SER A 557 21.20 -68.79 -12.68
CA SER A 557 21.57 -68.60 -14.10
C SER A 557 20.65 -67.65 -14.85
N SER A 558 21.03 -67.23 -16.06
CA SER A 558 20.29 -66.21 -16.83
C SER A 558 18.96 -66.67 -17.42
N VAL A 559 17.98 -65.75 -17.51
CA VAL A 559 16.72 -65.91 -18.29
C VAL A 559 16.62 -64.80 -19.32
N ALA A 560 16.07 -65.10 -20.49
CA ALA A 560 15.75 -64.09 -21.50
C ALA A 560 14.51 -63.29 -21.09
N LEU A 561 14.57 -61.97 -21.21
CA LEU A 561 13.39 -61.12 -21.16
C LEU A 561 12.65 -61.21 -22.50
N THR A 562 11.32 -61.06 -22.48
CA THR A 562 10.50 -61.10 -23.69
C THR A 562 10.74 -59.86 -24.56
N GLY A 563 10.88 -60.07 -25.87
CA GLY A 563 11.04 -59.00 -26.86
C GLY A 563 12.50 -58.74 -27.24
N THR A 564 12.68 -57.76 -28.14
CA THR A 564 13.99 -57.29 -28.59
C THR A 564 14.19 -55.86 -28.09
N TYR A 565 15.29 -55.63 -27.39
CA TYR A 565 15.66 -54.32 -26.88
C TYR A 565 16.16 -53.41 -28.00
N VAL A 566 15.67 -52.18 -28.00
CA VAL A 566 16.08 -51.11 -28.91
C VAL A 566 16.86 -50.07 -28.10
N ALA A 567 18.03 -49.65 -28.60
CA ALA A 567 18.84 -48.64 -27.93
C ALA A 567 18.04 -47.36 -27.67
N GLY A 568 18.29 -46.69 -26.54
CA GLY A 568 17.55 -45.54 -26.05
C GLY A 568 16.22 -45.87 -25.35
N THR A 569 15.68 -47.08 -25.50
CA THR A 569 14.51 -47.49 -24.72
C THR A 569 14.89 -47.76 -23.26
N LYS A 570 14.02 -47.37 -22.33
CA LYS A 570 14.21 -47.61 -20.90
C LYS A 570 13.72 -49.00 -20.51
N LEU A 571 14.51 -49.70 -19.71
CA LEU A 571 14.12 -50.92 -19.01
C LEU A 571 13.99 -50.60 -17.53
N ALA A 572 12.78 -50.75 -16.99
CA ALA A 572 12.58 -50.74 -15.55
C ALA A 572 13.15 -52.03 -14.95
N VAL A 573 13.98 -51.89 -13.92
CA VAL A 573 14.58 -53.01 -13.19
C VAL A 573 14.24 -52.87 -11.72
N ARG A 574 13.77 -53.96 -11.12
CA ARG A 574 13.51 -54.05 -9.68
C ARG A 574 14.30 -55.20 -9.08
N LEU A 575 15.07 -54.91 -8.04
CA LEU A 575 15.83 -55.86 -7.24
C LEU A 575 15.41 -55.73 -5.78
N ARG A 576 14.89 -56.82 -5.22
CA ARG A 576 14.55 -56.93 -3.80
C ARG A 576 15.54 -57.85 -3.09
N VAL A 577 16.14 -57.37 -2.00
CA VAL A 577 17.05 -58.10 -1.12
C VAL A 577 16.57 -57.97 0.31
N THR A 578 16.06 -59.05 0.90
CA THR A 578 15.39 -59.02 2.22
C THR A 578 15.78 -60.18 3.11
N GLY A 579 15.69 -60.00 4.42
CA GLY A 579 15.97 -61.02 5.41
C GLY A 579 17.46 -61.27 5.62
N THR A 580 17.77 -61.99 6.68
CA THR A 580 19.12 -62.44 7.04
C THR A 580 19.03 -63.89 7.48
N SER A 581 19.90 -64.75 6.96
CA SER A 581 20.01 -66.19 7.24
C SER A 581 18.69 -66.99 7.09
N PRO A 582 18.15 -67.15 5.87
CA PRO A 582 18.73 -66.74 4.60
C PRO A 582 18.34 -65.33 4.16
N THR A 583 19.19 -64.72 3.35
CA THR A 583 18.83 -63.55 2.55
C THR A 583 18.07 -64.00 1.30
N LEU A 584 16.88 -63.47 1.06
CA LEU A 584 16.11 -63.63 -0.16
C LEU A 584 16.50 -62.54 -1.17
N ILE A 585 16.80 -62.94 -2.41
CA ILE A 585 17.20 -62.05 -3.51
C ILE A 585 16.26 -62.32 -4.68
N GLN A 586 15.57 -61.29 -5.14
CA GLN A 586 14.59 -61.40 -6.23
C GLN A 586 14.77 -60.26 -7.23
N ALA A 587 14.66 -60.57 -8.52
CA ALA A 587 14.76 -59.55 -9.56
C ALA A 587 13.74 -59.76 -10.68
N ARG A 588 13.34 -58.64 -11.27
CA ARG A 588 12.55 -58.58 -12.50
C ARG A 588 12.91 -57.34 -13.30
N ALA A 589 12.77 -57.43 -14.61
CA ALA A 589 13.01 -56.33 -15.54
C ALA A 589 11.98 -56.36 -16.69
N TRP A 590 11.54 -55.18 -17.11
CA TRP A 590 10.51 -55.01 -18.15
C TRP A 590 10.69 -53.67 -18.89
N PRO A 591 10.18 -53.51 -20.12
CA PRO A 591 10.15 -52.21 -20.79
C PRO A 591 9.42 -51.17 -19.95
N ASP A 592 10.02 -50.01 -19.75
CA ASP A 592 9.39 -48.91 -19.02
C ASP A 592 8.09 -48.45 -19.73
N GLY A 593 7.12 -47.98 -18.94
CA GLY A 593 5.77 -47.66 -19.42
C GLY A 593 4.87 -48.89 -19.68
N THR A 594 5.38 -50.12 -19.53
CA THR A 594 4.57 -51.35 -19.57
C THR A 594 4.27 -51.89 -18.17
N THR A 595 3.30 -52.81 -18.06
CA THR A 595 2.91 -53.39 -16.76
C THR A 595 4.04 -54.19 -16.14
N GLU A 596 4.35 -53.91 -14.86
CA GLU A 596 5.32 -54.67 -14.08
C GLU A 596 4.93 -56.15 -13.98
N PRO A 597 5.82 -57.11 -14.30
CA PRO A 597 5.51 -58.54 -14.20
C PRO A 597 5.14 -58.94 -12.77
N THR A 598 4.02 -59.64 -12.57
CA THR A 598 3.58 -60.07 -11.23
C THR A 598 4.47 -61.14 -10.62
N THR A 599 5.13 -61.95 -11.45
CA THR A 599 6.08 -62.98 -11.03
C THR A 599 7.51 -62.48 -11.02
N TRP A 600 8.27 -62.86 -9.99
CA TRP A 600 9.72 -62.64 -9.98
C TRP A 600 10.38 -63.55 -11.01
N GLN A 601 11.00 -62.95 -12.02
CA GLN A 601 11.72 -63.69 -13.05
C GLN A 601 12.94 -64.42 -12.47
N ARG A 602 13.52 -63.86 -11.40
CA ARG A 602 14.58 -64.48 -10.61
C ARG A 602 14.29 -64.36 -9.12
N SER A 603 14.54 -65.43 -8.38
CA SER A 603 14.30 -65.52 -6.94
C SER A 603 15.15 -66.65 -6.36
N ILE A 604 16.04 -66.34 -5.42
CA ILE A 604 16.91 -67.31 -4.76
C ILE A 604 17.21 -66.87 -3.31
N THR A 605 17.61 -67.81 -2.46
CA THR A 605 18.08 -67.53 -1.10
C THR A 605 19.58 -67.83 -0.97
N ASP A 606 20.30 -67.03 -0.18
CA ASP A 606 21.73 -67.27 0.14
C ASP A 606 22.01 -67.04 1.64
N THR A 607 22.89 -67.86 2.21
CA THR A 607 23.16 -67.93 3.65
C THR A 607 24.60 -67.58 4.03
N ILE A 608 25.42 -67.11 3.08
CA ILE A 608 26.83 -66.79 3.36
C ILE A 608 26.93 -65.73 4.45
N SER A 609 27.66 -66.03 5.53
CA SER A 609 27.65 -65.26 6.77
C SER A 609 28.00 -63.77 6.58
N GLY A 610 29.05 -63.48 5.80
CA GLY A 610 29.51 -62.10 5.56
C GLY A 610 28.54 -61.23 4.77
N MET A 611 27.54 -61.81 4.11
CA MET A 611 26.52 -61.07 3.35
C MET A 611 25.22 -60.83 4.13
N GLN A 612 25.14 -61.27 5.38
CA GLN A 612 23.95 -61.09 6.23
C GLN A 612 23.94 -59.74 6.96
N ALA A 613 25.01 -58.95 6.89
CA ALA A 613 25.05 -57.60 7.42
C ALA A 613 24.28 -56.61 6.51
N PRO A 614 23.75 -55.50 7.06
CA PRO A 614 23.27 -54.39 6.26
C PRO A 614 24.34 -53.87 5.29
N GLY A 615 23.91 -53.35 4.14
CA GLY A 615 24.83 -52.83 3.13
C GLY A 615 24.22 -51.73 2.26
N GLY A 616 25.08 -51.11 1.46
CA GLY A 616 24.69 -49.99 0.59
C GLY A 616 24.29 -50.42 -0.81
N LEU A 617 24.07 -49.43 -1.67
CA LEU A 617 23.70 -49.63 -3.08
C LEU A 617 24.90 -49.41 -3.99
N ALA A 618 24.88 -50.05 -5.15
CA ALA A 618 25.84 -49.78 -6.21
C ALA A 618 25.25 -50.09 -7.59
N ILE A 619 25.69 -49.34 -8.59
CA ILE A 619 25.39 -49.60 -9.99
C ILE A 619 26.71 -49.76 -10.73
N THR A 620 26.83 -50.83 -11.50
CA THR A 620 28.02 -51.15 -12.26
C THR A 620 27.66 -51.37 -13.71
N GLY A 621 28.38 -50.70 -14.61
CA GLY A 621 28.35 -50.95 -16.05
C GLY A 621 29.67 -51.55 -16.51
N TYR A 622 29.62 -52.48 -17.46
CA TYR A 622 30.81 -53.04 -18.11
C TYR A 622 30.51 -53.37 -19.57
N LEU A 623 31.44 -53.06 -20.47
CA LEU A 623 31.36 -53.41 -21.88
C LEU A 623 32.40 -54.49 -22.22
N SER A 624 31.98 -55.51 -22.98
CA SER A 624 32.90 -56.52 -23.52
C SER A 624 34.13 -55.91 -24.21
N GLY A 625 35.27 -56.62 -24.17
CA GLY A 625 36.46 -56.26 -24.93
C GLY A 625 36.24 -56.37 -26.44
N GLY A 626 37.01 -55.60 -27.23
CA GLY A 626 37.00 -55.68 -28.70
C GLY A 626 35.78 -55.07 -29.40
N VAL A 627 34.95 -54.31 -28.69
CA VAL A 627 33.77 -53.63 -29.25
C VAL A 627 34.20 -52.37 -30.01
N ALA A 628 34.03 -52.39 -31.33
CA ALA A 628 34.54 -51.34 -32.22
C ALA A 628 33.79 -50.00 -32.11
N ASN A 629 32.49 -50.03 -31.75
CA ASN A 629 31.69 -48.81 -31.59
C ASN A 629 31.71 -48.26 -30.16
N ALA A 630 32.69 -48.63 -29.34
CA ALA A 630 32.90 -48.10 -28.00
C ALA A 630 33.30 -46.59 -28.02
N PRO A 631 33.04 -45.82 -26.94
CA PRO A 631 32.32 -46.24 -25.75
C PRO A 631 30.81 -46.38 -26.02
N VAL A 632 30.16 -47.29 -25.31
CA VAL A 632 28.70 -47.31 -25.14
C VAL A 632 28.38 -46.53 -23.86
N VAL A 633 27.35 -45.71 -23.86
CA VAL A 633 26.93 -44.95 -22.69
C VAL A 633 25.68 -45.59 -22.12
N MET A 634 25.74 -46.02 -20.86
CA MET A 634 24.54 -46.42 -20.12
C MET A 634 23.97 -45.22 -19.37
N ALA A 635 22.65 -45.14 -19.30
CA ALA A 635 21.93 -44.15 -18.51
C ALA A 635 21.11 -44.84 -17.42
N VAL A 636 20.94 -44.14 -16.29
CA VAL A 636 20.11 -44.52 -15.15
C VAL A 636 19.23 -43.35 -14.77
N ASP A 637 17.95 -43.60 -14.56
CA ASP A 637 17.02 -42.61 -13.99
C ASP A 637 15.98 -43.26 -13.06
N ASP A 638 15.18 -42.43 -12.40
CA ASP A 638 14.09 -42.82 -11.50
C ASP A 638 14.52 -43.83 -10.41
N LEU A 639 15.68 -43.62 -9.79
CA LEU A 639 16.16 -44.50 -8.74
C LEU A 639 15.35 -44.29 -7.47
N VAL A 640 14.75 -45.37 -6.97
CA VAL A 640 14.04 -45.43 -5.70
C VAL A 640 14.46 -46.69 -4.96
N ALA A 641 14.93 -46.54 -3.74
CA ALA A 641 15.21 -47.64 -2.82
C ALA A 641 14.41 -47.41 -1.54
N VAL A 642 13.64 -48.41 -1.14
CA VAL A 642 12.84 -48.38 0.09
C VAL A 642 13.08 -49.65 0.91
N THR A 643 12.73 -49.59 2.19
CA THR A 643 12.55 -50.77 3.02
C THR A 643 11.19 -51.39 2.66
N PRO A 644 11.15 -52.62 2.13
CA PRO A 644 9.93 -53.27 1.64
C PRO A 644 8.93 -53.67 2.71
#